data_AF-A0A6M1LG66-F1
#
_entry.id   AF-A0A6M1LG66-F1
#
_cell.length_a   1.000
_cell.length_b   1.000
_cell.length_c   1.000
_cell.angle_alpha   90.00
_cell.angle_beta   90.00
_cell.angle_gamma   90.00
#
_symmetry.space_group_name_H-M   'P 1'
#
loop_
_entity.id
_entity.type
_entity.pdbx_description
1 polymer ?
#
loop_
_entity_poly.entity_id
_entity_poly.type
_entity_poly.pdbx_seq_one_letter_code
_entity_poly.pdbx_strand_id
1 'polypeptide(L)'
;MRDIDLNTLSAAQGTRIAMQDFLGFGQGIAGAGDIDNDGIADLILVTYDGARILYGQAGGFGATLDLATLGSAQQTFVLPYALGGARFGFSVDAGGDVNGDGIDDIVIGVPSESSGFGADPGRVLVIYGRDGGLGATLDTNALTVEQGFLVEGLSTARDAPFSSLRFGFDVAMLGDVDGDGLGDIATLSQRASLSRPLFAAVVYGDADRDDGTVRLEGVPADQGLTWTNNGNSLAGVGDVNGDGRDDVLLATDGVAVLLFGQDAAWGTVDYGTLTPDRGIRILTSNPGSTGTIGHVARAGDLNGDGIADMLITQTVPISGTGFWVDHGDTPVHIVYGRAEGFSADIDLATLSAGQATRIIHSGAAEFIGASMASAGDMNGDGIDDIVVIADRGNAFFGVAAYVVYGQLGGLPALIDLANLEEDQGFRISHGLLDLEIGAYVIHPSPAGVGDVNGDGADDLLLATFDDWSTPFLVYGQVEALDWGGTNDADGKSGTNLDDVLSGRGGNDWMLGRGGEDTLLGGAGGDTLEGGDHNDLLDGGRDGDLLKAGAGQDTLIGGEGGDTLDGGAGADMLIGGAGFDVFVIDDAGDVIIDDPSSSGLVESAVTWRLTGSHLFLTLTGTAAINGFGSAAGDAMTGNDAANRLAGRDGRDRLTGGGGNDRLLGERGDDTLVGEAGSDALLGGDGADSLDGGVGFDWMTGGLGADSFRFSAAPVSAAADRIYDFSAAEGDRIVISLAAFDPSGATGLVAGSLSGQAGRFQASLTGMAATAEARFIFETDAGRLYFDADGRGGEAGVLVARLSGAPTVLAGDIWLE
;
A
#
# COMPACT_ATOMS: atom_id res chain seq x y z
N MET A 1 -16.67 -22.84 -2.63
CA MET A 1 -17.55 -21.66 -2.72
C MET A 1 -18.18 -21.45 -1.36
N ARG A 2 -17.76 -20.37 -0.70
CA ARG A 2 -18.37 -19.85 0.51
C ARG A 2 -19.80 -19.38 0.19
N ASP A 3 -20.76 -19.72 1.05
CA ASP A 3 -22.19 -19.37 0.88
C ASP A 3 -22.72 -18.72 2.16
N ILE A 4 -23.19 -17.48 2.06
CA ILE A 4 -23.84 -16.74 3.15
C ILE A 4 -25.35 -16.96 3.03
N ASP A 5 -25.91 -17.78 3.92
CA ASP A 5 -27.37 -17.97 4.00
C ASP A 5 -27.99 -16.87 4.87
N LEU A 6 -28.75 -15.99 4.22
CA LEU A 6 -29.46 -14.86 4.82
C LEU A 6 -30.46 -15.28 5.92
N ASN A 7 -30.92 -16.54 5.96
CA ASN A 7 -31.78 -17.03 7.06
C ASN A 7 -31.02 -17.28 8.37
N THR A 8 -29.72 -17.49 8.27
CA THR A 8 -28.84 -17.80 9.40
C THR A 8 -27.79 -16.72 9.65
N LEU A 9 -28.00 -15.54 9.07
CA LEU A 9 -27.11 -14.39 9.19
C LEU A 9 -26.82 -14.08 10.67
N SER A 10 -25.55 -14.19 11.06
CA SER A 10 -25.10 -13.79 12.39
C SER A 10 -24.86 -12.28 12.45
N ALA A 11 -24.83 -11.72 13.67
CA ALA A 11 -24.58 -10.28 13.86
C ALA A 11 -23.21 -9.81 13.31
N ALA A 12 -22.25 -10.73 13.16
CA ALA A 12 -20.92 -10.45 12.61
C ALA A 12 -20.86 -10.59 11.09
N GLN A 13 -21.91 -11.11 10.46
CA GLN A 13 -21.99 -11.27 8.99
C GLN A 13 -22.94 -10.25 8.36
N GLY A 14 -23.72 -9.54 9.18
CA GLY A 14 -24.69 -8.57 8.68
C GLY A 14 -25.89 -8.38 9.58
N THR A 15 -26.84 -7.60 9.06
CA THR A 15 -28.07 -7.21 9.72
C THR A 15 -29.27 -7.52 8.85
N ARG A 16 -30.27 -8.19 9.43
CA ARG A 16 -31.61 -8.23 8.86
C ARG A 16 -32.40 -6.98 9.24
N ILE A 17 -32.85 -6.21 8.26
CA ILE A 17 -33.63 -4.99 8.51
C ILE A 17 -35.12 -5.34 8.48
N ALA A 18 -35.75 -5.30 9.65
CA ALA A 18 -37.17 -5.56 9.86
C ALA A 18 -37.97 -4.26 9.73
N MET A 19 -39.05 -4.31 8.94
CA MET A 19 -39.89 -3.15 8.66
C MET A 19 -41.33 -3.58 8.33
N GLN A 20 -42.31 -2.76 8.73
CA GLN A 20 -43.71 -2.94 8.36
C GLN A 20 -43.98 -2.12 7.09
N ASP A 21 -44.64 -2.72 6.10
CA ASP A 21 -45.16 -2.04 4.90
C ASP A 21 -44.11 -1.50 3.90
N PHE A 22 -43.08 -2.29 3.55
CA PHE A 22 -42.29 -2.00 2.34
C PHE A 22 -43.11 -2.36 1.10
N LEU A 23 -43.65 -1.33 0.46
CA LEU A 23 -44.19 -1.36 -0.89
C LEU A 23 -43.32 -0.46 -1.76
N GLY A 24 -42.06 -0.84 -1.95
CA GLY A 24 -41.17 -0.17 -2.90
C GLY A 24 -41.60 -0.50 -4.32
N PHE A 25 -42.16 0.47 -5.03
CA PHE A 25 -42.12 0.44 -6.49
C PHE A 25 -40.77 1.05 -6.92
N GLY A 26 -39.74 0.27 -7.27
CA GLY A 26 -38.46 0.80 -7.83
C GLY A 26 -37.19 0.40 -7.06
N GLN A 27 -36.04 0.99 -7.44
CA GLN A 27 -34.69 0.83 -6.85
C GLN A 27 -34.53 1.72 -5.60
N GLY A 28 -35.39 1.52 -4.59
CA GLY A 28 -35.51 2.42 -3.44
C GLY A 28 -34.49 2.21 -2.32
N ILE A 29 -33.28 1.75 -2.63
CA ILE A 29 -32.18 1.61 -1.67
C ILE A 29 -30.87 2.07 -2.32
N ALA A 30 -29.98 2.67 -1.53
CA ALA A 30 -28.63 3.05 -1.95
C ALA A 30 -27.73 3.20 -0.72
N GLY A 31 -26.41 3.16 -0.93
CA GLY A 31 -25.46 3.77 0.00
C GLY A 31 -25.73 5.28 0.04
N ALA A 32 -25.56 5.91 1.19
CA ALA A 32 -25.70 7.34 1.34
C ALA A 32 -24.35 8.08 1.37
N GLY A 33 -23.24 7.36 1.54
CA GLY A 33 -21.95 7.97 1.86
C GLY A 33 -21.91 8.45 3.32
N ASP A 34 -20.91 9.24 3.70
CA ASP A 34 -20.84 9.86 5.04
C ASP A 34 -21.63 11.18 5.04
N ILE A 35 -22.93 11.11 5.33
CA ILE A 35 -23.81 12.27 5.23
C ILE A 35 -23.92 13.05 6.55
N ASP A 36 -23.40 12.50 7.65
CA ASP A 36 -23.32 13.18 8.95
C ASP A 36 -21.91 13.56 9.41
N ASN A 37 -20.90 13.27 8.58
CA ASN A 37 -19.50 13.61 8.74
C ASN A 37 -18.88 12.99 10.01
N ASP A 38 -19.25 11.75 10.30
CA ASP A 38 -18.70 10.97 11.42
C ASP A 38 -17.58 9.99 11.02
N GLY A 39 -17.33 9.87 9.71
CA GLY A 39 -16.30 9.02 9.11
C GLY A 39 -16.77 7.58 8.83
N ILE A 40 -18.06 7.27 9.01
CA ILE A 40 -18.66 5.96 8.72
C ILE A 40 -19.71 6.15 7.63
N ALA A 41 -19.81 5.19 6.71
CA ALA A 41 -20.80 5.27 5.64
C ALA A 41 -22.23 5.09 6.18
N ASP A 42 -23.17 5.81 5.58
CA ASP A 42 -24.59 5.76 5.88
C ASP A 42 -25.36 5.05 4.75
N LEU A 43 -26.63 4.73 4.99
CA LEU A 43 -27.49 4.15 3.96
C LEU A 43 -28.90 4.74 3.94
N ILE A 44 -29.55 4.68 2.78
CA ILE A 44 -30.91 5.19 2.58
C ILE A 44 -31.86 4.06 2.16
N LEU A 45 -33.01 4.00 2.83
CA LEU A 45 -34.07 3.01 2.62
C LEU A 45 -35.40 3.72 2.34
N VAL A 46 -36.00 3.47 1.19
CA VAL A 46 -37.30 4.04 0.83
C VAL A 46 -38.43 3.11 1.30
N THR A 47 -39.36 3.65 2.09
CA THR A 47 -40.55 2.98 2.64
C THR A 47 -41.85 3.64 2.16
N TYR A 48 -43.01 3.02 2.44
CA TYR A 48 -44.32 3.54 1.98
C TYR A 48 -44.65 4.96 2.52
N ASP A 49 -44.10 5.31 3.68
CA ASP A 49 -44.34 6.57 4.39
C ASP A 49 -43.25 7.64 4.16
N GLY A 50 -42.18 7.33 3.41
CA GLY A 50 -41.06 8.23 3.16
C GLY A 50 -39.74 7.49 2.92
N ALA A 51 -38.62 8.21 2.87
CA ALA A 51 -37.29 7.60 2.91
C ALA A 51 -36.69 7.72 4.31
N ARG A 52 -35.87 6.74 4.68
CA ARG A 52 -35.20 6.61 5.97
C ARG A 52 -33.71 6.58 5.75
N ILE A 53 -32.99 7.52 6.35
CA ILE A 53 -31.52 7.42 6.49
C ILE A 53 -31.21 6.55 7.70
N LEU A 54 -30.28 5.63 7.57
CA LEU A 54 -29.65 4.92 8.67
C LEU A 54 -28.22 5.42 8.77
N TYR A 55 -27.87 5.97 9.93
CA TYR A 55 -26.50 6.39 10.20
C TYR A 55 -25.65 5.17 10.54
N GLY A 56 -24.49 5.05 9.90
CA GLY A 56 -23.48 4.04 10.17
C GLY A 56 -23.06 4.06 11.64
N GLN A 57 -22.54 2.94 12.13
CA GLN A 57 -21.97 2.92 13.48
C GLN A 57 -20.96 1.81 13.64
N ALA A 58 -19.90 2.10 14.40
CA ALA A 58 -18.88 1.13 14.76
C ALA A 58 -19.49 -0.16 15.37
N GLY A 59 -19.19 -1.31 14.77
CA GLY A 59 -19.71 -2.62 15.15
C GLY A 59 -21.11 -2.96 14.61
N GLY A 60 -21.66 -2.13 13.73
CA GLY A 60 -22.89 -2.39 12.98
C GLY A 60 -24.19 -2.35 13.80
N PHE A 61 -25.28 -2.90 13.25
CA PHE A 61 -26.64 -2.80 13.80
C PHE A 61 -27.13 -4.08 14.52
N GLY A 62 -26.24 -5.05 14.73
CA GLY A 62 -26.56 -6.38 15.25
C GLY A 62 -27.34 -7.25 14.25
N ALA A 63 -27.74 -8.46 14.65
CA ALA A 63 -28.35 -9.43 13.70
C ALA A 63 -29.73 -9.02 13.17
N THR A 64 -30.46 -8.15 13.87
CA THR A 64 -31.79 -7.68 13.42
C THR A 64 -32.03 -6.26 13.89
N LEU A 65 -32.40 -5.38 12.95
CA LEU A 65 -32.74 -3.99 13.20
C LEU A 65 -34.22 -3.75 12.85
N ASP A 66 -35.04 -3.37 13.83
CA ASP A 66 -36.46 -3.07 13.62
C ASP A 66 -36.70 -1.57 13.48
N LEU A 67 -36.94 -1.12 12.24
CA LEU A 67 -37.16 0.29 11.90
C LEU A 67 -38.39 0.89 12.59
N ALA A 68 -39.36 0.07 13.03
CA ALA A 68 -40.54 0.56 13.74
C ALA A 68 -40.23 0.98 15.20
N THR A 69 -39.10 0.54 15.74
CA THR A 69 -38.69 0.80 17.12
C THR A 69 -37.63 1.90 17.25
N LEU A 70 -37.09 2.36 16.13
CA LEU A 70 -36.11 3.45 16.08
C LEU A 70 -36.78 4.78 16.41
N GLY A 71 -36.35 5.40 17.52
CA GLY A 71 -36.82 6.71 17.98
C GLY A 71 -36.16 7.86 17.24
N SER A 72 -36.73 9.07 17.36
CA SER A 72 -36.29 10.31 16.70
C SER A 72 -34.94 10.88 17.20
N ALA A 73 -34.05 10.04 17.71
CA ALA A 73 -32.72 10.41 18.16
C ALA A 73 -31.71 9.43 17.56
N GLN A 74 -30.88 9.95 16.65
CA GLN A 74 -29.59 9.41 16.19
C GLN A 74 -29.57 8.16 15.30
N GLN A 75 -30.70 7.61 14.84
CA GLN A 75 -30.64 6.37 14.02
C GLN A 75 -31.54 6.34 12.80
N THR A 76 -32.55 7.24 12.71
CA THR A 76 -33.37 7.36 11.49
C THR A 76 -33.87 8.77 11.26
N PHE A 77 -33.79 9.24 10.01
CA PHE A 77 -34.48 10.44 9.55
C PHE A 77 -35.56 10.08 8.52
N VAL A 78 -36.83 10.40 8.80
CA VAL A 78 -37.95 10.15 7.87
C VAL A 78 -38.15 11.39 7.00
N LEU A 79 -38.06 11.23 5.69
CA LEU A 79 -38.40 12.22 4.67
C LEU A 79 -39.92 12.13 4.36
N PRO A 80 -40.78 12.98 4.95
CA PRO A 80 -42.22 12.89 4.73
C PRO A 80 -42.56 13.29 3.29
N TYR A 81 -43.43 12.51 2.62
CA TYR A 81 -43.94 12.86 1.29
C TYR A 81 -45.45 13.06 1.31
N ALA A 82 -45.91 14.29 1.01
CA ALA A 82 -47.31 14.71 1.16
C ALA A 82 -48.09 14.84 -0.17
N LEU A 83 -47.44 14.61 -1.33
CA LEU A 83 -48.10 14.74 -2.63
C LEU A 83 -48.73 13.41 -3.01
N GLY A 84 -50.04 13.29 -2.77
CA GLY A 84 -50.83 12.11 -3.12
C GLY A 84 -50.75 11.77 -4.60
N GLY A 85 -49.83 10.89 -4.95
CA GLY A 85 -49.67 10.34 -6.30
C GLY A 85 -48.29 10.47 -6.96
N ALA A 86 -47.16 10.39 -6.25
CA ALA A 86 -45.83 10.26 -6.87
C ALA A 86 -45.02 9.12 -6.22
N ARG A 87 -44.20 8.41 -7.02
CA ARG A 87 -43.33 7.32 -6.55
C ARG A 87 -42.07 7.89 -5.90
N PHE A 88 -42.21 8.45 -4.71
CA PHE A 88 -41.06 8.98 -3.96
C PHE A 88 -40.01 7.88 -3.73
N GLY A 89 -38.74 8.17 -4.05
CA GLY A 89 -37.65 7.22 -3.92
C GLY A 89 -37.74 6.05 -4.91
N PHE A 90 -38.22 6.31 -6.13
CA PHE A 90 -38.25 5.32 -7.19
C PHE A 90 -36.85 4.89 -7.64
N SER A 91 -35.93 5.85 -7.64
CA SER A 91 -34.49 5.67 -7.82
C SER A 91 -33.79 6.56 -6.79
N VAL A 92 -32.71 6.08 -6.20
CA VAL A 92 -31.92 6.80 -5.22
C VAL A 92 -30.46 6.54 -5.53
N ASP A 93 -29.65 7.58 -5.43
CA ASP A 93 -28.19 7.47 -5.45
C ASP A 93 -27.59 8.54 -4.55
N ALA A 94 -26.42 8.29 -3.99
CA ALA A 94 -25.77 9.16 -3.01
C ALA A 94 -24.28 8.81 -2.85
N GLY A 95 -23.55 9.55 -2.02
CA GLY A 95 -22.10 9.38 -1.86
C GLY A 95 -21.24 10.29 -2.72
N GLY A 96 -21.69 11.53 -2.96
CA GLY A 96 -20.88 12.56 -3.59
C GLY A 96 -21.27 13.96 -3.12
N ASP A 97 -20.35 14.91 -3.19
CA ASP A 97 -20.51 16.28 -2.66
C ASP A 97 -20.83 17.27 -3.79
N VAL A 98 -22.12 17.59 -3.95
CA VAL A 98 -22.64 18.44 -5.03
C VAL A 98 -22.54 19.93 -4.66
N ASN A 99 -22.12 20.25 -3.43
CA ASN A 99 -22.12 21.60 -2.89
C ASN A 99 -20.74 22.09 -2.43
N GLY A 100 -19.75 21.20 -2.36
CA GLY A 100 -18.35 21.50 -2.05
C GLY A 100 -18.03 21.65 -0.57
N ASP A 101 -18.90 21.16 0.33
CA ASP A 101 -18.67 21.23 1.78
C ASP A 101 -17.91 20.03 2.37
N GLY A 102 -17.63 19.03 1.54
CA GLY A 102 -16.91 17.81 1.88
C GLY A 102 -17.78 16.74 2.56
N ILE A 103 -19.11 16.90 2.54
CA ILE A 103 -20.06 15.95 3.11
C ILE A 103 -20.89 15.35 1.97
N ASP A 104 -21.18 14.05 2.04
CA ASP A 104 -21.93 13.39 0.98
C ASP A 104 -23.39 13.85 0.90
N ASP A 105 -23.88 14.03 -0.32
CA ASP A 105 -25.23 14.45 -0.64
C ASP A 105 -26.08 13.28 -1.16
N ILE A 106 -27.41 13.48 -1.17
CA ILE A 106 -28.38 12.46 -1.58
C ILE A 106 -29.24 12.96 -2.75
N VAL A 107 -29.43 12.10 -3.75
CA VAL A 107 -30.32 12.35 -4.89
C VAL A 107 -31.45 11.34 -4.92
N ILE A 108 -32.69 11.85 -5.02
CA ILE A 108 -33.90 11.04 -4.99
C ILE A 108 -34.77 11.36 -6.21
N GLY A 109 -35.01 10.33 -7.04
CA GLY A 109 -35.95 10.38 -8.15
C GLY A 109 -37.40 10.25 -7.70
N VAL A 110 -38.26 11.14 -8.19
CA VAL A 110 -39.70 11.19 -7.85
C VAL A 110 -40.54 11.32 -9.13
N PRO A 111 -40.73 10.23 -9.89
CA PRO A 111 -41.51 10.25 -11.12
C PRO A 111 -43.03 10.26 -10.83
N SER A 112 -43.82 10.82 -11.76
CA SER A 112 -45.28 10.99 -11.64
C SER A 112 -46.07 9.65 -11.62
N GLU A 113 -47.16 9.52 -10.85
CA GLU A 113 -47.98 8.28 -10.83
C GLU A 113 -49.12 8.18 -11.84
N SER A 114 -49.58 9.25 -12.50
CA SER A 114 -50.94 9.20 -13.07
C SER A 114 -51.10 8.10 -14.14
N SER A 115 -51.96 7.13 -13.85
CA SER A 115 -52.49 6.12 -14.78
C SER A 115 -53.35 6.72 -15.91
N GLY A 116 -53.35 8.05 -16.03
CA GLY A 116 -53.95 8.82 -17.09
C GLY A 116 -53.25 10.16 -17.25
N PHE A 117 -52.04 10.14 -17.81
CA PHE A 117 -51.29 11.26 -18.44
C PHE A 117 -51.76 12.69 -18.07
N GLY A 118 -51.76 13.01 -16.78
CA GLY A 118 -51.97 14.34 -16.23
C GLY A 118 -50.64 15.10 -16.09
N ALA A 119 -50.73 16.43 -16.03
CA ALA A 119 -49.65 17.40 -16.27
C ALA A 119 -48.49 17.49 -15.24
N ASP A 120 -48.19 16.44 -14.46
CA ASP A 120 -47.01 16.42 -13.55
C ASP A 120 -45.83 15.74 -14.27
N PRO A 121 -44.74 16.46 -14.59
CA PRO A 121 -43.59 15.91 -15.33
C PRO A 121 -42.63 15.06 -14.47
N GLY A 122 -42.84 14.95 -13.16
CA GLY A 122 -41.86 14.35 -12.24
C GLY A 122 -40.75 15.32 -11.84
N ARG A 123 -39.93 14.91 -10.86
CA ARG A 123 -38.89 15.75 -10.23
C ARG A 123 -37.75 14.91 -9.64
N VAL A 124 -36.61 15.55 -9.40
CA VAL A 124 -35.47 15.00 -8.66
C VAL A 124 -35.22 15.90 -7.45
N LEU A 125 -35.04 15.30 -6.28
CA LEU A 125 -34.72 15.99 -5.04
C LEU A 125 -33.24 15.79 -4.75
N VAL A 126 -32.52 16.87 -4.48
CA VAL A 126 -31.14 16.85 -4.01
C VAL A 126 -31.14 17.35 -2.58
N ILE A 127 -30.55 16.59 -1.67
CA ILE A 127 -30.51 16.89 -0.24
C ILE A 127 -29.06 16.94 0.19
N TYR A 128 -28.65 18.04 0.81
CA TYR A 128 -27.28 18.14 1.29
C TYR A 128 -27.05 17.44 2.61
N GLY A 129 -25.94 16.69 2.68
CA GLY A 129 -25.37 16.18 3.92
C GLY A 129 -25.07 17.31 4.91
N ARG A 130 -24.95 16.99 6.21
CA ARG A 130 -24.62 17.98 7.24
C ARG A 130 -23.91 17.35 8.41
N ASP A 131 -22.94 18.07 8.96
CA ASP A 131 -22.30 17.73 10.22
C ASP A 131 -23.33 17.44 11.33
N GLY A 132 -23.33 16.21 11.86
CA GLY A 132 -24.27 15.70 12.86
C GLY A 132 -25.66 15.33 12.33
N GLY A 133 -25.82 15.26 11.00
CA GLY A 133 -26.94 14.67 10.27
C GLY A 133 -28.06 15.65 9.90
N LEU A 134 -29.08 15.14 9.23
CA LEU A 134 -30.17 15.93 8.64
C LEU A 134 -31.20 16.47 9.66
N GLY A 135 -31.04 16.15 10.95
CA GLY A 135 -31.90 16.60 12.05
C GLY A 135 -33.23 15.83 12.16
N ALA A 136 -34.18 16.31 12.98
CA ALA A 136 -35.43 15.58 13.28
C ALA A 136 -36.61 15.89 12.34
N THR A 137 -36.52 16.91 11.47
CA THR A 137 -37.59 17.26 10.51
C THR A 137 -37.03 18.07 9.34
N LEU A 138 -37.12 17.51 8.13
CA LEU A 138 -36.83 18.15 6.83
C LEU A 138 -38.11 18.14 6.02
N ASP A 139 -38.53 19.31 5.53
CA ASP A 139 -39.67 19.41 4.61
C ASP A 139 -39.16 19.37 3.17
N THR A 140 -39.29 18.20 2.54
CA THR A 140 -38.87 17.95 1.15
C THR A 140 -39.64 18.79 0.12
N ASN A 141 -40.74 19.44 0.51
CA ASN A 141 -41.49 20.35 -0.36
C ASN A 141 -41.03 21.80 -0.24
N ALA A 142 -40.14 22.12 0.70
CA ALA A 142 -39.70 23.47 1.02
C ALA A 142 -38.27 23.49 1.58
N LEU A 143 -37.32 22.88 0.86
CA LEU A 143 -35.90 22.96 1.20
C LEU A 143 -35.41 24.41 1.18
N THR A 144 -34.60 24.80 2.18
CA THR A 144 -33.80 26.03 2.10
C THR A 144 -32.57 25.80 1.23
N VAL A 145 -31.86 26.88 0.86
CA VAL A 145 -30.66 26.77 0.02
C VAL A 145 -29.54 25.97 0.68
N GLU A 146 -29.48 25.95 2.01
CA GLU A 146 -28.54 25.15 2.81
C GLU A 146 -29.01 23.71 3.03
N GLN A 147 -30.19 23.36 2.52
CA GLN A 147 -30.80 22.04 2.72
C GLN A 147 -30.84 21.18 1.46
N GLY A 148 -30.54 21.77 0.31
CA GLY A 148 -30.65 21.14 -1.00
C GLY A 148 -31.66 21.85 -1.89
N PHE A 149 -32.07 21.20 -2.97
CA PHE A 149 -32.93 21.80 -3.98
C PHE A 149 -33.76 20.76 -4.73
N LEU A 150 -34.73 21.28 -5.50
CA LEU A 150 -35.57 20.48 -6.37
C LEU A 150 -35.24 20.77 -7.83
N VAL A 151 -35.06 19.71 -8.61
CA VAL A 151 -34.98 19.77 -10.07
C VAL A 151 -36.34 19.38 -10.64
N GLU A 152 -37.06 20.35 -11.18
CA GLU A 152 -38.35 20.13 -11.82
C GLU A 152 -38.19 19.75 -13.30
N GLY A 153 -38.97 18.77 -13.76
CA GLY A 153 -39.12 18.52 -15.19
C GLY A 153 -39.81 19.69 -15.92
N LEU A 154 -39.49 19.89 -17.20
CA LEU A 154 -40.01 21.00 -18.03
C LEU A 154 -41.56 21.06 -18.03
N SER A 155 -42.16 22.15 -17.50
CA SER A 155 -43.61 22.27 -17.27
C SER A 155 -44.33 23.46 -17.94
N THR A 156 -43.68 24.34 -18.70
CA THR A 156 -44.37 25.55 -19.22
C THR A 156 -45.27 25.29 -20.43
N ALA A 157 -46.42 25.98 -20.49
CA ALA A 157 -47.45 25.85 -21.54
C ALA A 157 -46.99 26.20 -22.98
N ARG A 158 -45.75 26.68 -23.16
CA ARG A 158 -45.13 26.86 -24.47
C ARG A 158 -44.62 25.54 -25.08
N ASP A 159 -44.41 24.55 -24.22
CA ASP A 159 -43.85 23.23 -24.52
C ASP A 159 -44.77 22.10 -24.04
N ALA A 160 -46.05 22.18 -24.45
CA ALA A 160 -47.03 21.10 -24.34
C ALA A 160 -46.57 19.68 -24.77
N PRO A 161 -45.44 19.47 -25.51
CA PRO A 161 -44.94 18.13 -25.75
C PRO A 161 -44.31 17.39 -24.56
N PHE A 162 -44.11 17.99 -23.39
CA PHE A 162 -43.35 17.35 -22.28
C PHE A 162 -44.17 17.03 -21.03
N SER A 163 -45.47 17.34 -21.02
CA SER A 163 -46.40 17.07 -19.90
C SER A 163 -46.73 15.58 -19.66
N SER A 164 -45.90 14.66 -20.19
CA SER A 164 -46.04 13.22 -20.07
C SER A 164 -44.68 12.53 -19.89
N LEU A 165 -43.62 13.23 -19.50
CA LEU A 165 -42.35 12.58 -19.16
C LEU A 165 -42.42 12.10 -17.70
N ARG A 166 -41.82 10.94 -17.39
CA ARG A 166 -41.57 10.51 -16.01
C ARG A 166 -40.14 10.90 -15.65
N PHE A 167 -39.89 12.19 -15.40
CA PHE A 167 -38.58 12.69 -14.98
C PHE A 167 -38.23 12.19 -13.57
N GLY A 168 -36.94 11.91 -13.31
CA GLY A 168 -36.52 11.22 -12.09
C GLY A 168 -36.84 9.73 -12.09
N PHE A 169 -36.88 9.09 -13.27
CA PHE A 169 -37.08 7.63 -13.37
C PHE A 169 -35.81 6.86 -13.01
N ASP A 170 -34.67 7.43 -13.34
CA ASP A 170 -33.36 6.95 -12.90
C ASP A 170 -32.54 8.18 -12.50
N VAL A 171 -31.68 8.03 -11.51
CA VAL A 171 -30.79 9.09 -11.02
C VAL A 171 -29.43 8.46 -10.74
N ALA A 172 -28.35 9.19 -10.99
CA ALA A 172 -27.02 8.78 -10.62
C ALA A 172 -26.20 9.99 -10.15
N MET A 173 -25.42 9.80 -9.10
CA MET A 173 -24.26 10.64 -8.81
C MET A 173 -23.19 10.31 -9.86
N LEU A 174 -22.62 11.34 -10.46
CA LEU A 174 -21.65 11.19 -11.54
C LEU A 174 -20.21 11.44 -11.11
N GLY A 175 -20.00 12.06 -9.94
CA GLY A 175 -18.70 12.63 -9.59
C GLY A 175 -18.43 13.92 -10.36
N ASP A 176 -17.16 14.32 -10.50
CA ASP A 176 -16.76 15.58 -11.14
C ASP A 176 -16.55 15.38 -12.65
N VAL A 177 -17.61 15.58 -13.44
CA VAL A 177 -17.56 15.33 -14.89
C VAL A 177 -17.06 16.54 -15.67
N ASP A 178 -17.01 17.73 -15.07
CA ASP A 178 -16.53 18.96 -15.72
C ASP A 178 -15.21 19.53 -15.20
N GLY A 179 -14.65 18.91 -14.15
CA GLY A 179 -13.34 19.20 -13.59
C GLY A 179 -13.31 20.42 -12.65
N ASP A 180 -14.45 20.81 -12.09
CA ASP A 180 -14.55 21.97 -11.19
C ASP A 180 -14.36 21.60 -9.70
N GLY A 181 -14.27 20.31 -9.39
CA GLY A 181 -14.07 19.74 -8.06
C GLY A 181 -15.36 19.48 -7.30
N LEU A 182 -16.53 19.65 -7.91
CA LEU A 182 -17.84 19.39 -7.31
C LEU A 182 -18.49 18.16 -7.94
N GLY A 183 -19.28 17.44 -7.15
CA GLY A 183 -20.06 16.31 -7.64
C GLY A 183 -21.22 16.76 -8.53
N ASP A 184 -21.39 16.05 -9.64
CA ASP A 184 -22.46 16.23 -10.60
C ASP A 184 -23.50 15.12 -10.51
N ILE A 185 -24.70 15.39 -11.01
CA ILE A 185 -25.84 14.47 -10.96
C ILE A 185 -26.36 14.27 -12.37
N ALA A 186 -26.79 13.06 -12.71
CA ALA A 186 -27.63 12.84 -13.89
C ALA A 186 -28.96 12.19 -13.56
N THR A 187 -29.91 12.39 -14.47
CA THR A 187 -31.24 11.78 -14.38
C THR A 187 -31.80 11.44 -15.74
N LEU A 188 -32.53 10.34 -15.79
CA LEU A 188 -33.27 9.88 -16.95
C LEU A 188 -34.78 10.05 -16.76
N SER A 189 -35.46 10.31 -17.88
CA SER A 189 -36.90 10.23 -17.98
C SER A 189 -37.36 8.97 -18.70
N GLN A 190 -38.49 8.41 -18.28
CA GLN A 190 -39.11 7.28 -19.00
C GLN A 190 -40.12 7.75 -20.05
N ARG A 191 -40.17 7.04 -21.19
CA ARG A 191 -41.14 7.28 -22.27
C ARG A 191 -42.59 7.06 -21.77
N ALA A 192 -43.48 7.99 -22.09
CA ALA A 192 -44.93 7.79 -21.99
C ALA A 192 -45.59 7.26 -23.28
N SER A 193 -44.94 7.38 -24.44
CA SER A 193 -45.47 6.95 -25.74
C SER A 193 -44.36 6.76 -26.79
N LEU A 194 -44.57 5.82 -27.71
CA LEU A 194 -43.67 5.43 -28.82
C LEU A 194 -43.34 6.55 -29.83
N SER A 195 -43.95 7.73 -29.71
CA SER A 195 -43.74 8.87 -30.62
C SER A 195 -42.83 9.96 -30.04
N ARG A 196 -42.23 9.72 -28.86
CA ARG A 196 -41.45 10.73 -28.13
C ARG A 196 -40.05 10.22 -27.78
N PRO A 197 -39.03 11.08 -27.84
CA PRO A 197 -37.67 10.71 -27.51
C PRO A 197 -37.47 10.61 -25.98
N LEU A 198 -36.48 9.80 -25.55
CA LEU A 198 -36.01 9.75 -24.16
C LEU A 198 -35.33 11.09 -23.79
N PHE A 199 -35.25 11.44 -22.53
CA PHE A 199 -34.50 12.63 -22.09
C PHE A 199 -33.59 12.24 -20.93
N ALA A 200 -32.31 12.55 -21.06
CA ALA A 200 -31.29 12.49 -20.03
C ALA A 200 -30.83 13.93 -19.74
N ALA A 201 -30.61 14.25 -18.47
CA ALA A 201 -30.04 15.53 -18.06
C ALA A 201 -28.91 15.31 -17.07
N VAL A 202 -27.95 16.23 -17.11
CA VAL A 202 -26.88 16.38 -16.13
C VAL A 202 -27.10 17.71 -15.43
N VAL A 203 -26.90 17.72 -14.12
CA VAL A 203 -27.03 18.85 -13.21
C VAL A 203 -25.66 19.02 -12.57
N TYR A 204 -24.99 20.11 -12.93
CA TYR A 204 -23.65 20.37 -12.43
C TYR A 204 -23.66 20.86 -10.98
N GLY A 205 -22.64 20.50 -10.23
CA GLY A 205 -22.34 21.02 -8.90
C GLY A 205 -22.22 22.54 -8.88
N ASP A 206 -22.55 23.18 -7.75
CA ASP A 206 -22.36 24.62 -7.58
C ASP A 206 -22.29 24.99 -6.09
N ALA A 207 -21.18 25.61 -5.69
CA ALA A 207 -20.91 26.03 -4.31
C ALA A 207 -21.62 27.33 -3.90
N ASP A 208 -21.99 28.22 -4.84
CA ASP A 208 -22.44 29.59 -4.55
C ASP A 208 -23.98 29.79 -4.67
N ARG A 209 -24.68 28.95 -5.47
CA ARG A 209 -26.15 28.79 -5.66
C ARG A 209 -27.10 29.97 -5.33
N ASP A 210 -26.74 31.20 -5.71
CA ASP A 210 -27.54 32.42 -5.48
C ASP A 210 -28.66 32.66 -6.54
N ASP A 211 -28.81 31.82 -7.57
CA ASP A 211 -29.94 31.91 -8.51
C ASP A 211 -30.59 30.55 -8.90
N GLY A 212 -31.79 30.30 -8.36
CA GLY A 212 -32.60 29.17 -8.78
C GLY A 212 -32.99 29.27 -10.25
N THR A 213 -32.37 28.50 -11.13
CA THR A 213 -32.98 27.62 -12.16
C THR A 213 -31.89 27.00 -13.05
N VAL A 214 -31.54 25.73 -12.81
CA VAL A 214 -30.62 24.98 -13.68
C VAL A 214 -31.27 24.69 -15.04
N ARG A 215 -30.54 25.00 -16.10
CA ARG A 215 -30.99 24.96 -17.49
C ARG A 215 -30.73 23.58 -18.12
N LEU A 216 -31.81 22.92 -18.49
CA LEU A 216 -31.89 21.60 -19.11
C LEU A 216 -31.73 21.67 -20.65
N GLU A 217 -30.80 20.93 -21.26
CA GLU A 217 -30.80 20.67 -22.72
C GLU A 217 -30.31 19.26 -23.09
N GLY A 218 -31.14 18.50 -23.81
CA GLY A 218 -30.77 17.27 -24.52
C GLY A 218 -31.96 16.57 -25.17
N VAL A 219 -32.18 16.73 -26.49
CA VAL A 219 -33.27 16.04 -27.22
C VAL A 219 -32.70 15.00 -28.19
N PRO A 220 -33.18 13.75 -28.17
CA PRO A 220 -32.88 12.77 -29.21
C PRO A 220 -33.52 13.08 -30.56
N ALA A 221 -32.75 12.89 -31.63
CA ALA A 221 -33.28 12.72 -32.98
C ALA A 221 -33.58 11.23 -33.23
N ASP A 222 -34.86 10.94 -33.44
CA ASP A 222 -35.43 9.66 -33.85
C ASP A 222 -34.65 8.94 -34.99
N GLN A 223 -34.26 7.67 -34.75
CA GLN A 223 -33.71 6.76 -35.76
C GLN A 223 -34.62 5.55 -36.05
N GLY A 224 -35.91 5.62 -35.74
CA GLY A 224 -36.90 4.65 -36.26
C GLY A 224 -36.84 3.24 -35.64
N LEU A 225 -36.33 3.09 -34.42
CA LEU A 225 -36.43 1.85 -33.65
C LEU A 225 -37.81 1.79 -32.95
N THR A 226 -38.66 0.87 -33.41
CA THR A 226 -40.00 0.65 -32.84
C THR A 226 -39.94 -0.51 -31.83
N TRP A 227 -40.35 -0.25 -30.58
CA TRP A 227 -40.37 -1.17 -29.41
C TRP A 227 -38.95 -1.43 -28.85
N THR A 228 -38.60 -1.19 -27.58
CA THR A 228 -39.22 -1.54 -26.28
C THR A 228 -38.79 -0.57 -25.17
N ASN A 229 -39.51 -0.55 -24.04
CA ASN A 229 -39.23 0.29 -22.86
C ASN A 229 -38.11 -0.32 -21.98
N ASN A 230 -37.16 -1.02 -22.60
CA ASN A 230 -36.16 -1.88 -21.96
C ASN A 230 -34.81 -1.17 -21.96
N GLY A 231 -34.12 -1.17 -20.81
CA GLY A 231 -32.73 -0.73 -20.70
C GLY A 231 -32.51 0.77 -20.78
N ASN A 232 -33.25 1.53 -19.96
CA ASN A 232 -32.82 2.87 -19.58
C ASN A 232 -32.12 2.72 -18.23
N SER A 233 -30.80 2.74 -18.24
CA SER A 233 -29.97 2.64 -17.05
C SER A 233 -28.84 3.65 -17.21
N LEU A 234 -28.58 4.38 -16.13
CA LEU A 234 -27.57 5.42 -16.03
C LEU A 234 -26.61 5.05 -14.90
N ALA A 235 -25.32 5.30 -15.11
CA ALA A 235 -24.32 5.21 -14.06
C ALA A 235 -23.22 6.26 -14.26
N GLY A 236 -22.80 6.90 -13.16
CA GLY A 236 -21.46 7.49 -13.09
C GLY A 236 -20.47 6.35 -12.93
N VAL A 237 -19.52 6.22 -13.85
CA VAL A 237 -18.59 5.09 -13.88
C VAL A 237 -17.20 5.44 -13.37
N GLY A 238 -17.00 6.68 -12.90
CA GLY A 238 -15.67 7.19 -12.56
C GLY A 238 -14.86 7.58 -13.80
N ASP A 239 -13.60 7.94 -13.61
CA ASP A 239 -12.65 8.18 -14.72
C ASP A 239 -12.22 6.85 -15.36
N VAL A 240 -12.84 6.49 -16.49
CA VAL A 240 -12.52 5.24 -17.20
C VAL A 240 -11.47 5.44 -18.29
N ASN A 241 -11.01 6.68 -18.50
CA ASN A 241 -10.11 7.04 -19.58
C ASN A 241 -8.77 7.65 -19.11
N GLY A 242 -8.62 7.87 -17.80
CA GLY A 242 -7.42 8.33 -17.11
C GLY A 242 -7.13 9.83 -17.29
N ASP A 243 -8.12 10.66 -17.64
CA ASP A 243 -7.94 12.11 -17.81
C ASP A 243 -8.23 12.94 -16.55
N GLY A 244 -8.61 12.28 -15.45
CA GLY A 244 -8.88 12.85 -14.14
C GLY A 244 -10.28 13.45 -14.00
N ARG A 245 -11.21 13.15 -14.92
CA ARG A 245 -12.62 13.53 -14.82
C ARG A 245 -13.50 12.30 -14.87
N ASP A 246 -14.63 12.37 -14.19
CA ASP A 246 -15.55 11.25 -14.17
C ASP A 246 -16.36 11.16 -15.47
N ASP A 247 -16.69 9.92 -15.84
CA ASP A 247 -17.37 9.58 -17.09
C ASP A 247 -18.77 9.01 -16.84
N VAL A 248 -19.63 9.12 -17.86
CA VAL A 248 -21.05 8.75 -17.77
C VAL A 248 -21.37 7.61 -18.72
N LEU A 249 -21.94 6.54 -18.19
CA LEU A 249 -22.41 5.42 -18.97
C LEU A 249 -23.94 5.37 -19.01
N LEU A 250 -24.47 5.35 -20.23
CA LEU A 250 -25.89 5.35 -20.50
C LEU A 250 -26.27 4.18 -21.40
N ALA A 251 -27.16 3.31 -20.95
CA ALA A 251 -27.83 2.33 -21.80
C ALA A 251 -29.19 2.87 -22.26
N THR A 252 -29.46 2.83 -23.58
CA THR A 252 -30.78 3.11 -24.17
C THR A 252 -31.01 2.30 -25.45
N ASP A 253 -32.23 1.79 -25.66
CA ASP A 253 -32.69 1.20 -26.93
C ASP A 253 -31.71 0.15 -27.55
N GLY A 254 -31.00 -0.61 -26.70
CA GLY A 254 -30.10 -1.71 -27.06
C GLY A 254 -28.66 -1.32 -27.42
N VAL A 255 -28.28 -0.06 -27.22
CA VAL A 255 -26.90 0.46 -27.33
C VAL A 255 -26.53 1.11 -25.99
N ALA A 256 -25.26 1.01 -25.60
CA ALA A 256 -24.70 1.83 -24.53
C ALA A 256 -23.81 2.93 -25.11
N VAL A 257 -23.79 4.07 -24.46
CA VAL A 257 -22.95 5.21 -24.81
C VAL A 257 -22.17 5.59 -23.57
N LEU A 258 -20.84 5.63 -23.72
CA LEU A 258 -19.92 6.16 -22.73
C LEU A 258 -19.57 7.58 -23.16
N LEU A 259 -19.87 8.56 -22.30
CA LEU A 259 -19.56 9.97 -22.51
C LEU A 259 -18.41 10.36 -21.60
N PHE A 260 -17.39 10.98 -22.18
CA PHE A 260 -16.22 11.39 -21.41
C PHE A 260 -16.42 12.75 -20.76
N GLY A 261 -15.95 12.93 -19.53
CA GLY A 261 -15.87 14.21 -18.82
C GLY A 261 -15.21 15.30 -19.66
N GLN A 262 -15.63 16.57 -19.50
CA GLN A 262 -15.11 17.69 -20.30
C GLN A 262 -15.10 19.00 -19.51
N ASP A 263 -14.06 19.82 -19.68
CA ASP A 263 -13.93 21.20 -19.15
C ASP A 263 -15.13 22.15 -19.44
N ALA A 264 -16.01 21.77 -20.37
CA ALA A 264 -17.15 22.56 -20.76
C ALA A 264 -18.41 21.69 -20.81
N ALA A 265 -19.51 22.25 -20.30
CA ALA A 265 -20.82 21.62 -20.35
C ALA A 265 -21.11 21.01 -21.74
N TRP A 266 -21.52 19.74 -21.76
CA TRP A 266 -21.62 18.94 -22.99
C TRP A 266 -22.57 19.51 -24.05
N GLY A 267 -23.50 20.39 -23.67
CA GLY A 267 -24.58 20.84 -24.53
C GLY A 267 -25.41 19.67 -25.06
N THR A 268 -25.97 19.77 -26.26
CA THR A 268 -26.68 18.65 -26.88
C THR A 268 -25.70 17.66 -27.53
N VAL A 269 -25.75 16.40 -27.12
CA VAL A 269 -24.94 15.29 -27.67
C VAL A 269 -25.78 14.41 -28.60
N ASP A 270 -25.32 14.20 -29.84
CA ASP A 270 -25.90 13.22 -30.78
C ASP A 270 -24.96 12.02 -30.92
N TYR A 271 -25.38 10.88 -30.35
CA TYR A 271 -24.62 9.62 -30.33
C TYR A 271 -24.33 9.07 -31.72
N GLY A 272 -25.12 9.41 -32.74
CA GLY A 272 -24.87 9.02 -34.12
C GLY A 272 -23.63 9.69 -34.74
N THR A 273 -23.17 10.77 -34.13
CA THR A 273 -22.04 11.59 -34.59
C THR A 273 -20.94 11.76 -33.53
N LEU A 274 -20.96 10.93 -32.49
CA LEU A 274 -20.00 10.97 -31.39
C LEU A 274 -18.57 10.82 -31.92
N THR A 275 -17.68 11.67 -31.46
CA THR A 275 -16.25 11.61 -31.77
C THR A 275 -15.50 11.03 -30.57
N PRO A 276 -14.41 10.26 -30.75
CA PRO A 276 -13.73 9.56 -29.65
C PRO A 276 -13.19 10.47 -28.53
N ASP A 277 -13.04 11.76 -28.76
CA ASP A 277 -12.69 12.77 -27.76
C ASP A 277 -13.85 13.16 -26.83
N ARG A 278 -15.10 12.85 -27.23
CA ARG A 278 -16.31 13.16 -26.46
C ARG A 278 -17.00 11.92 -25.89
N GLY A 279 -16.58 10.74 -26.31
CA GLY A 279 -17.19 9.47 -25.90
C GLY A 279 -17.17 8.43 -27.01
N ILE A 280 -17.64 7.23 -26.68
CA ILE A 280 -17.73 6.10 -27.60
C ILE A 280 -19.07 5.37 -27.45
N ARG A 281 -19.43 4.56 -28.47
CA ARG A 281 -20.55 3.63 -28.37
C ARG A 281 -20.07 2.25 -27.98
N ILE A 282 -20.90 1.56 -27.21
CA ILE A 282 -20.73 0.16 -26.83
C ILE A 282 -21.82 -0.64 -27.52
N LEU A 283 -21.40 -1.61 -28.32
CA LEU A 283 -22.21 -2.37 -29.26
C LEU A 283 -22.14 -3.87 -28.93
N THR A 284 -23.08 -4.62 -29.51
CA THR A 284 -23.10 -6.08 -29.41
C THR A 284 -23.31 -6.69 -30.81
N SER A 285 -22.25 -7.13 -31.49
CA SER A 285 -22.42 -7.86 -32.76
C SER A 285 -22.43 -9.38 -32.51
N ASN A 286 -23.63 -9.96 -32.34
CA ASN A 286 -23.77 -11.41 -32.43
C ASN A 286 -24.42 -11.82 -33.77
N PRO A 287 -23.72 -12.53 -34.67
CA PRO A 287 -24.30 -13.05 -35.90
C PRO A 287 -25.15 -14.30 -35.59
N GLY A 288 -26.28 -14.14 -34.88
CA GLY A 288 -27.19 -15.27 -34.65
C GLY A 288 -28.32 -15.10 -33.63
N SER A 289 -28.23 -14.17 -32.68
CA SER A 289 -29.30 -13.95 -31.69
C SER A 289 -29.50 -12.46 -31.40
N THR A 290 -30.75 -12.11 -31.11
CA THR A 290 -31.31 -10.75 -30.98
C THR A 290 -30.95 -10.06 -29.65
N GLY A 291 -29.69 -10.15 -29.19
CA GLY A 291 -29.27 -9.56 -27.91
C GLY A 291 -29.15 -8.03 -27.98
N THR A 292 -29.60 -7.32 -26.93
CA THR A 292 -29.52 -5.86 -26.74
C THR A 292 -28.81 -5.54 -25.41
N ILE A 293 -28.17 -4.38 -25.27
CA ILE A 293 -27.63 -3.96 -23.96
C ILE A 293 -28.78 -3.65 -23.00
N GLY A 294 -28.70 -4.18 -21.77
CA GLY A 294 -29.78 -4.18 -20.79
C GLY A 294 -29.59 -3.19 -19.63
N HIS A 295 -28.57 -3.43 -18.80
CA HIS A 295 -28.26 -2.66 -17.60
C HIS A 295 -26.79 -2.28 -17.60
N VAL A 296 -26.47 -1.12 -17.03
CA VAL A 296 -25.10 -0.64 -16.82
C VAL A 296 -24.92 -0.27 -15.35
N ALA A 297 -23.71 -0.39 -14.83
CA ALA A 297 -23.39 0.01 -13.47
C ALA A 297 -21.91 0.39 -13.37
N ARG A 298 -21.57 1.15 -12.34
CA ARG A 298 -20.19 1.33 -11.88
C ARG A 298 -19.62 -0.02 -11.45
N ALA A 299 -18.36 -0.28 -11.79
CA ALA A 299 -17.62 -1.40 -11.24
C ALA A 299 -16.68 -0.95 -10.11
N GLY A 300 -16.05 0.22 -10.26
CA GLY A 300 -14.87 0.57 -9.46
C GLY A 300 -13.59 0.20 -10.21
N ASP A 301 -12.43 0.27 -9.58
CA ASP A 301 -11.18 -0.27 -10.11
C ASP A 301 -11.03 -1.74 -9.70
N LEU A 302 -11.46 -2.66 -10.57
CA LEU A 302 -11.43 -4.10 -10.27
C LEU A 302 -10.07 -4.74 -10.54
N ASN A 303 -9.14 -3.97 -11.11
CA ASN A 303 -7.86 -4.49 -11.57
C ASN A 303 -6.64 -3.84 -10.87
N GLY A 304 -6.88 -2.80 -10.06
CA GLY A 304 -5.89 -2.09 -9.25
C GLY A 304 -4.94 -1.22 -10.07
N ASP A 305 -5.31 -0.77 -11.26
CA ASP A 305 -4.49 0.12 -12.10
C ASP A 305 -4.74 1.62 -11.87
N GLY A 306 -5.67 1.96 -10.98
CA GLY A 306 -6.08 3.30 -10.62
C GLY A 306 -7.08 3.92 -11.60
N ILE A 307 -7.68 3.13 -12.49
CA ILE A 307 -8.63 3.59 -13.51
C ILE A 307 -9.95 2.85 -13.30
N ALA A 308 -11.06 3.58 -13.40
CA ALA A 308 -12.36 2.99 -13.15
C ALA A 308 -12.79 2.04 -14.28
N ASP A 309 -13.51 0.98 -13.91
CA ASP A 309 -14.05 -0.04 -14.78
C ASP A 309 -15.59 0.02 -14.87
N MET A 310 -16.14 -0.68 -15.86
CA MET A 310 -17.58 -0.63 -16.18
C MET A 310 -18.23 -2.01 -16.17
N LEU A 311 -19.46 -2.09 -15.64
CA LEU A 311 -20.32 -3.27 -15.74
C LEU A 311 -21.39 -3.10 -16.82
N ILE A 312 -21.51 -4.08 -17.70
CA ILE A 312 -22.43 -4.04 -18.85
C ILE A 312 -23.10 -5.39 -19.06
N THR A 313 -24.44 -5.41 -19.06
CA THR A 313 -25.21 -6.63 -19.34
C THR A 313 -25.75 -6.69 -20.76
N GLN A 314 -25.78 -7.90 -21.30
CA GLN A 314 -26.55 -8.22 -22.50
C GLN A 314 -27.92 -8.78 -22.09
N THR A 315 -28.94 -8.62 -22.93
CA THR A 315 -30.31 -9.07 -22.67
C THR A 315 -30.98 -9.55 -23.96
N VAL A 316 -32.02 -10.38 -23.88
CA VAL A 316 -32.79 -10.83 -25.05
C VAL A 316 -34.26 -10.39 -24.94
N PRO A 317 -34.85 -9.76 -25.98
CA PRO A 317 -36.27 -9.39 -25.95
C PRO A 317 -37.19 -10.63 -25.93
N ILE A 318 -38.18 -10.64 -25.03
CA ILE A 318 -39.22 -11.68 -25.01
C ILE A 318 -40.27 -11.37 -26.08
N SER A 319 -40.59 -12.33 -26.95
CA SER A 319 -41.68 -12.17 -27.91
C SER A 319 -43.05 -12.19 -27.22
N GLY A 320 -43.76 -11.05 -27.19
CA GLY A 320 -45.22 -11.01 -26.97
C GLY A 320 -45.74 -10.42 -25.65
N THR A 321 -44.88 -10.03 -24.71
CA THR A 321 -45.27 -9.39 -23.43
C THR A 321 -44.48 -8.09 -23.27
N GLY A 322 -45.05 -6.97 -23.74
CA GLY A 322 -44.35 -5.69 -23.93
C GLY A 322 -43.83 -4.94 -22.70
N PHE A 323 -43.43 -5.64 -21.63
CA PHE A 323 -42.88 -5.07 -20.40
C PHE A 323 -41.77 -5.90 -19.72
N TRP A 324 -41.41 -7.08 -20.25
CA TRP A 324 -40.49 -8.01 -19.57
C TRP A 324 -39.30 -8.38 -20.47
N VAL A 325 -38.12 -8.57 -19.87
CA VAL A 325 -36.87 -8.96 -20.53
C VAL A 325 -36.52 -10.38 -20.08
N ASP A 326 -36.23 -11.29 -21.01
CA ASP A 326 -35.70 -12.62 -20.69
C ASP A 326 -34.18 -12.48 -20.78
N HIS A 327 -33.50 -12.70 -19.66
CA HIS A 327 -32.07 -12.52 -19.60
C HIS A 327 -31.35 -13.65 -20.36
N GLY A 328 -31.99 -14.78 -20.68
CA GLY A 328 -31.37 -15.87 -21.44
C GLY A 328 -29.98 -16.29 -20.88
N ASP A 329 -29.26 -17.16 -21.58
CA ASP A 329 -27.84 -17.40 -21.25
C ASP A 329 -26.96 -16.24 -21.76
N THR A 330 -27.25 -14.99 -21.36
CA THR A 330 -26.44 -13.83 -21.75
C THR A 330 -25.42 -13.46 -20.66
N PRO A 331 -24.18 -13.12 -21.06
CA PRO A 331 -23.12 -12.78 -20.11
C PRO A 331 -23.24 -11.35 -19.57
N VAL A 332 -22.69 -11.14 -18.37
CA VAL A 332 -22.26 -9.82 -17.88
C VAL A 332 -20.82 -9.59 -18.33
N HIS A 333 -20.49 -8.36 -18.70
CA HIS A 333 -19.13 -7.97 -19.05
C HIS A 333 -18.63 -6.93 -18.05
N ILE A 334 -17.45 -7.19 -17.51
CA ILE A 334 -16.58 -6.16 -16.94
C ILE A 334 -15.76 -5.63 -18.11
N VAL A 335 -15.82 -4.34 -18.37
CA VAL A 335 -15.00 -3.67 -19.39
C VAL A 335 -14.00 -2.78 -18.67
N TYR A 336 -12.72 -3.06 -18.84
CA TYR A 336 -11.67 -2.35 -18.12
C TYR A 336 -11.43 -0.95 -18.70
N GLY A 337 -11.26 0.02 -17.80
CA GLY A 337 -10.80 1.37 -18.08
C GLY A 337 -9.40 1.38 -18.67
N ARG A 338 -9.01 2.49 -19.33
CA ARG A 338 -7.69 2.62 -19.97
C ARG A 338 -7.17 4.03 -19.94
N ALA A 339 -5.94 4.21 -19.47
CA ALA A 339 -5.27 5.53 -19.43
C ALA A 339 -5.00 6.11 -20.82
N GLU A 340 -4.88 5.28 -21.85
CA GLU A 340 -4.80 5.76 -23.24
C GLU A 340 -6.16 6.15 -23.84
N GLY A 341 -7.24 5.97 -23.08
CA GLY A 341 -8.62 6.18 -23.50
C GLY A 341 -9.11 5.21 -24.57
N PHE A 342 -10.29 5.51 -25.12
CA PHE A 342 -10.93 4.65 -26.13
C PHE A 342 -10.86 5.28 -27.53
N SER A 343 -10.13 4.64 -28.43
CA SER A 343 -9.90 5.16 -29.80
C SER A 343 -11.02 4.87 -30.81
N ALA A 344 -12.01 4.05 -30.44
CA ALA A 344 -13.13 3.64 -31.30
C ALA A 344 -14.28 3.04 -30.47
N ASP A 345 -15.44 2.87 -31.09
CA ASP A 345 -16.56 2.11 -30.52
C ASP A 345 -16.14 0.70 -30.09
N ILE A 346 -16.66 0.26 -28.96
CA ILE A 346 -16.44 -1.08 -28.41
C ILE A 346 -17.51 -2.03 -28.95
N ASP A 347 -17.10 -3.24 -29.31
CA ASP A 347 -18.01 -4.35 -29.53
C ASP A 347 -17.69 -5.46 -28.54
N LEU A 348 -18.62 -5.70 -27.60
CA LEU A 348 -18.47 -6.65 -26.50
C LEU A 348 -18.15 -8.07 -27.01
N ALA A 349 -18.59 -8.43 -28.22
CA ALA A 349 -18.32 -9.74 -28.81
C ALA A 349 -16.86 -9.95 -29.24
N THR A 350 -16.07 -8.88 -29.32
CA THR A 350 -14.71 -8.90 -29.89
C THR A 350 -13.61 -8.53 -28.91
N LEU A 351 -13.96 -8.20 -27.67
CA LEU A 351 -13.00 -7.86 -26.62
C LEU A 351 -12.10 -9.05 -26.28
N SER A 352 -10.81 -8.77 -26.11
CA SER A 352 -9.79 -9.77 -25.77
C SER A 352 -9.55 -9.88 -24.26
N ALA A 353 -8.86 -10.94 -23.84
CA ALA A 353 -8.40 -11.09 -22.45
C ALA A 353 -7.53 -9.89 -22.05
N GLY A 354 -7.84 -9.27 -20.91
CA GLY A 354 -7.21 -8.03 -20.43
C GLY A 354 -7.90 -6.74 -20.91
N GLN A 355 -8.89 -6.83 -21.81
CA GLN A 355 -9.76 -5.69 -22.17
C GLN A 355 -11.14 -5.77 -21.54
N ALA A 356 -11.57 -6.99 -21.21
CA ALA A 356 -12.79 -7.28 -20.52
C ALA A 356 -12.72 -8.67 -19.88
N THR A 357 -13.52 -8.84 -18.84
CA THR A 357 -13.84 -10.14 -18.26
C THR A 357 -15.30 -10.47 -18.53
N ARG A 358 -15.56 -11.69 -19.00
CA ARG A 358 -16.92 -12.17 -19.22
C ARG A 358 -17.38 -13.01 -18.04
N ILE A 359 -18.52 -12.69 -17.47
CA ILE A 359 -19.15 -13.45 -16.39
C ILE A 359 -20.30 -14.25 -16.99
N ILE A 360 -20.35 -15.54 -16.67
CA ILE A 360 -21.40 -16.48 -17.08
C ILE A 360 -21.89 -17.28 -15.88
N HIS A 361 -22.96 -18.05 -16.09
CA HIS A 361 -23.39 -19.09 -15.17
C HIS A 361 -23.72 -20.36 -15.94
N SER A 362 -22.99 -21.45 -15.71
CA SER A 362 -23.14 -22.70 -16.48
C SER A 362 -24.24 -23.66 -15.98
N GLY A 363 -24.92 -23.31 -14.88
CA GLY A 363 -26.02 -24.09 -14.27
C GLY A 363 -27.35 -24.04 -15.04
N ALA A 364 -28.16 -25.09 -14.93
CA ALA A 364 -29.44 -25.18 -15.64
C ALA A 364 -30.47 -24.17 -15.09
N ALA A 365 -30.88 -23.23 -15.94
CA ALA A 365 -31.98 -22.27 -15.76
C ALA A 365 -31.70 -21.07 -14.85
N GLU A 366 -30.46 -20.70 -14.53
CA GLU A 366 -30.15 -19.44 -13.84
C GLU A 366 -29.67 -18.37 -14.83
N PHE A 367 -30.42 -17.28 -14.93
CA PHE A 367 -30.09 -16.11 -15.73
C PHE A 367 -29.40 -15.05 -14.87
N ILE A 368 -28.31 -14.47 -15.38
CA ILE A 368 -27.50 -13.47 -14.67
C ILE A 368 -27.67 -12.09 -15.28
N GLY A 369 -27.30 -11.05 -14.53
CA GLY A 369 -27.24 -9.69 -15.07
C GLY A 369 -28.57 -8.96 -15.10
N ALA A 370 -29.55 -9.45 -14.34
CA ALA A 370 -30.84 -8.77 -14.14
C ALA A 370 -30.70 -7.52 -13.26
N SER A 371 -29.75 -7.54 -12.33
CA SER A 371 -29.28 -6.40 -11.56
C SER A 371 -27.83 -6.66 -11.14
N MET A 372 -27.05 -5.59 -11.01
CA MET A 372 -25.65 -5.62 -10.60
C MET A 372 -25.26 -4.25 -10.05
N ALA A 373 -24.23 -4.23 -9.22
CA ALA A 373 -23.65 -3.00 -8.68
C ALA A 373 -22.17 -3.25 -8.36
N SER A 374 -21.41 -2.17 -8.17
CA SER A 374 -20.19 -2.24 -7.38
C SER A 374 -20.57 -2.65 -5.94
N ALA A 375 -19.71 -3.45 -5.33
CA ALA A 375 -19.79 -3.81 -3.92
C ALA A 375 -18.77 -3.05 -3.07
N GLY A 376 -17.92 -2.20 -3.68
CA GLY A 376 -16.76 -1.62 -2.99
C GLY A 376 -15.73 -2.69 -2.63
N ASP A 377 -14.78 -2.39 -1.76
CA ASP A 377 -13.79 -3.36 -1.25
C ASP A 377 -14.37 -4.19 -0.10
N MET A 378 -15.08 -5.28 -0.40
CA MET A 378 -15.76 -6.10 0.61
C MET A 378 -14.81 -7.03 1.38
N ASN A 379 -13.58 -7.23 0.89
CA ASN A 379 -12.60 -8.14 1.47
C ASN A 379 -11.41 -7.43 2.17
N GLY A 380 -11.31 -6.11 2.01
CA GLY A 380 -10.29 -5.25 2.60
C GLY A 380 -8.93 -5.27 1.89
N ASP A 381 -8.86 -5.71 0.63
CA ASP A 381 -7.61 -5.82 -0.13
C ASP A 381 -7.20 -4.54 -0.90
N GLY A 382 -8.04 -3.50 -0.83
CA GLY A 382 -7.88 -2.21 -1.47
C GLY A 382 -8.30 -2.17 -2.94
N ILE A 383 -8.95 -3.21 -3.45
CA ILE A 383 -9.46 -3.31 -4.82
C ILE A 383 -10.98 -3.42 -4.77
N ASP A 384 -11.66 -2.72 -5.68
CA ASP A 384 -13.11 -2.77 -5.72
C ASP A 384 -13.62 -4.17 -6.11
N ASP A 385 -14.77 -4.54 -5.57
CA ASP A 385 -15.51 -5.76 -5.86
C ASP A 385 -16.84 -5.45 -6.54
N ILE A 386 -17.50 -6.50 -7.04
CA ILE A 386 -18.83 -6.38 -7.64
C ILE A 386 -19.80 -7.43 -7.13
N VAL A 387 -21.07 -7.12 -7.29
CA VAL A 387 -22.16 -8.07 -7.05
C VAL A 387 -23.00 -8.26 -8.31
N VAL A 388 -23.25 -9.53 -8.64
CA VAL A 388 -24.11 -9.94 -9.76
C VAL A 388 -25.26 -10.79 -9.24
N ILE A 389 -26.49 -10.39 -9.59
CA ILE A 389 -27.69 -11.16 -9.27
C ILE A 389 -27.94 -12.24 -10.32
N ALA A 390 -28.21 -13.46 -9.86
CA ALA A 390 -28.61 -14.61 -10.66
C ALA A 390 -30.01 -15.12 -10.24
N ASP A 391 -30.89 -15.35 -11.21
CA ASP A 391 -32.29 -15.75 -11.00
C ASP A 391 -32.65 -17.02 -11.78
N ARG A 392 -33.45 -17.93 -11.19
CA ARG A 392 -33.94 -19.13 -11.88
C ARG A 392 -35.11 -18.82 -12.83
N GLY A 393 -34.80 -18.77 -14.12
CA GLY A 393 -35.72 -18.49 -15.22
C GLY A 393 -37.08 -19.18 -15.19
N ASN A 394 -38.12 -18.50 -15.71
CA ASN A 394 -39.53 -18.93 -15.90
C ASN A 394 -40.25 -19.65 -14.73
N ALA A 395 -39.58 -19.90 -13.61
CA ALA A 395 -40.10 -20.65 -12.48
C ALA A 395 -39.68 -19.94 -11.20
N PHE A 396 -40.39 -18.84 -10.90
CA PHE A 396 -40.80 -18.28 -9.59
C PHE A 396 -39.98 -18.59 -8.29
N PHE A 397 -38.72 -19.04 -8.34
CA PHE A 397 -38.07 -19.77 -7.24
C PHE A 397 -36.55 -19.57 -7.16
N GLY A 398 -36.07 -18.85 -6.14
CA GLY A 398 -34.68 -18.82 -5.68
C GLY A 398 -33.77 -17.88 -6.48
N VAL A 399 -33.49 -16.73 -5.88
CA VAL A 399 -32.51 -15.77 -6.35
C VAL A 399 -31.24 -15.89 -5.50
N ALA A 400 -30.07 -15.83 -6.13
CA ALA A 400 -28.78 -15.75 -5.47
C ALA A 400 -28.03 -14.49 -5.92
N ALA A 401 -27.25 -13.91 -5.01
CA ALA A 401 -26.28 -12.89 -5.34
C ALA A 401 -24.88 -13.50 -5.29
N TYR A 402 -24.00 -13.04 -6.17
CA TYR A 402 -22.61 -13.47 -6.21
C TYR A 402 -21.75 -12.23 -6.08
N VAL A 403 -20.96 -12.17 -5.02
CA VAL A 403 -19.88 -11.19 -4.89
C VAL A 403 -18.66 -11.78 -5.58
N VAL A 404 -18.05 -11.02 -6.48
CA VAL A 404 -16.83 -11.39 -7.20
C VAL A 404 -15.77 -10.39 -6.80
N TYR A 405 -14.66 -10.90 -6.26
CA TYR A 405 -13.59 -10.05 -5.77
C TYR A 405 -12.78 -9.46 -6.93
N GLY A 406 -12.37 -8.20 -6.80
CA GLY A 406 -11.35 -7.57 -7.62
C GLY A 406 -10.00 -8.26 -7.49
N GLN A 407 -9.12 -8.10 -8.47
CA GLN A 407 -7.78 -8.72 -8.42
C GLN A 407 -6.74 -7.83 -9.07
N LEU A 408 -5.63 -7.61 -8.38
CA LEU A 408 -4.52 -6.83 -8.93
C LEU A 408 -3.99 -7.46 -10.23
N GLY A 409 -3.97 -6.68 -11.32
CA GLY A 409 -3.62 -7.15 -12.66
C GLY A 409 -4.79 -7.73 -13.46
N GLY A 410 -6.01 -7.70 -12.90
CA GLY A 410 -7.27 -7.99 -13.55
C GLY A 410 -7.75 -9.43 -13.42
N LEU A 411 -9.07 -9.60 -13.58
CA LEU A 411 -9.75 -10.89 -13.48
C LEU A 411 -9.51 -11.78 -14.70
N PRO A 412 -9.64 -13.11 -14.57
CA PRO A 412 -9.56 -14.02 -15.70
C PRO A 412 -10.61 -13.68 -16.77
N ALA A 413 -10.29 -13.91 -18.04
CA ALA A 413 -11.14 -13.55 -19.18
C ALA A 413 -12.57 -14.15 -19.14
N LEU A 414 -12.77 -15.22 -18.38
CA LEU A 414 -14.07 -15.85 -18.16
C LEU A 414 -14.20 -16.26 -16.69
N ILE A 415 -15.25 -15.77 -16.02
CA ILE A 415 -15.69 -16.22 -14.71
C ILE A 415 -17.00 -16.98 -14.88
N ASP A 416 -17.09 -18.17 -14.27
CA ASP A 416 -18.33 -18.94 -14.19
C ASP A 416 -18.82 -18.97 -12.75
N LEU A 417 -19.87 -18.20 -12.46
CA LEU A 417 -20.43 -18.05 -11.13
C LEU A 417 -20.91 -19.38 -10.52
N ALA A 418 -21.24 -20.37 -11.35
CA ALA A 418 -21.61 -21.71 -10.86
C ALA A 418 -20.43 -22.44 -10.18
N ASN A 419 -19.21 -22.02 -10.48
CA ASN A 419 -17.95 -22.63 -10.04
C ASN A 419 -17.01 -21.60 -9.39
N LEU A 420 -17.53 -20.53 -8.80
CA LEU A 420 -16.73 -19.50 -8.14
C LEU A 420 -15.89 -20.11 -7.00
N GLU A 421 -14.57 -19.91 -7.07
CA GLU A 421 -13.63 -20.34 -6.03
C GLU A 421 -13.67 -19.39 -4.82
N GLU A 422 -13.15 -19.81 -3.66
CA GLU A 422 -13.29 -19.05 -2.41
C GLU A 422 -12.45 -17.77 -2.37
N ASP A 423 -11.35 -17.75 -3.12
CA ASP A 423 -10.47 -16.62 -3.37
C ASP A 423 -10.99 -15.69 -4.49
N GLN A 424 -12.05 -16.09 -5.20
CA GLN A 424 -12.67 -15.29 -6.27
C GLN A 424 -13.95 -14.59 -5.82
N GLY A 425 -14.42 -14.88 -4.61
CA GLY A 425 -15.64 -14.33 -4.05
C GLY A 425 -16.54 -15.37 -3.42
N PHE A 426 -17.80 -15.02 -3.23
CA PHE A 426 -18.76 -15.85 -2.52
C PHE A 426 -20.18 -15.68 -3.02
N ARG A 427 -21.02 -16.64 -2.64
CA ARG A 427 -22.45 -16.65 -2.93
C ARG A 427 -23.23 -16.18 -1.71
N ILE A 428 -24.31 -15.46 -1.95
CA ILE A 428 -25.31 -15.09 -0.94
C ILE A 428 -26.62 -15.74 -1.36
N SER A 429 -27.21 -16.51 -0.46
CA SER A 429 -28.42 -17.27 -0.72
C SER A 429 -29.52 -17.00 0.30
N HIS A 430 -30.77 -17.10 -0.15
CA HIS A 430 -31.95 -17.02 0.71
C HIS A 430 -32.72 -18.34 0.62
N GLY A 431 -32.54 -19.22 1.62
CA GLY A 431 -33.10 -20.58 1.70
C GLY A 431 -34.63 -20.75 1.77
N LEU A 432 -35.46 -19.78 1.31
CA LEU A 432 -36.91 -20.00 1.24
C LEU A 432 -37.29 -20.90 0.06
N LEU A 433 -37.90 -22.03 0.42
CA LEU A 433 -38.73 -22.88 -0.44
C LEU A 433 -39.95 -22.09 -0.93
N ASP A 434 -40.09 -22.04 -2.25
CA ASP A 434 -41.34 -22.12 -2.99
C ASP A 434 -42.61 -21.52 -2.33
N LEU A 435 -42.73 -20.19 -2.26
CA LEU A 435 -44.04 -19.56 -2.03
C LEU A 435 -44.60 -18.98 -3.34
N GLU A 436 -45.52 -19.74 -3.93
CA GLU A 436 -46.30 -19.37 -5.11
C GLU A 436 -47.23 -18.18 -4.79
N ILE A 437 -46.88 -16.97 -5.22
CA ILE A 437 -47.83 -15.85 -5.29
C ILE A 437 -47.82 -15.28 -6.71
N GLY A 438 -49.01 -15.26 -7.30
CA GLY A 438 -49.20 -15.05 -8.72
C GLY A 438 -48.74 -13.67 -9.22
N ALA A 439 -47.87 -13.71 -10.24
CA ALA A 439 -47.80 -12.81 -11.39
C ALA A 439 -46.93 -11.55 -11.35
N TYR A 440 -45.95 -11.40 -10.45
CA TYR A 440 -44.95 -10.33 -10.57
C TYR A 440 -43.59 -10.78 -9.99
N VAL A 441 -42.58 -10.98 -10.85
CA VAL A 441 -41.18 -11.23 -10.43
C VAL A 441 -40.44 -9.90 -10.55
N ILE A 442 -39.93 -9.37 -9.44
CA ILE A 442 -39.03 -8.21 -9.41
C ILE A 442 -37.69 -8.72 -8.87
N HIS A 443 -36.60 -8.42 -9.58
CA HIS A 443 -35.25 -8.84 -9.21
C HIS A 443 -34.76 -8.07 -7.98
N PRO A 444 -34.00 -8.70 -7.07
CA PRO A 444 -33.32 -7.98 -5.99
C PRO A 444 -32.46 -6.84 -6.53
N SER A 445 -32.47 -5.71 -5.83
CA SER A 445 -31.58 -4.60 -6.10
C SER A 445 -30.41 -4.70 -5.11
N PRO A 446 -29.18 -4.94 -5.58
CA PRO A 446 -27.99 -4.75 -4.76
C PRO A 446 -27.55 -3.29 -4.78
N ALA A 447 -26.93 -2.84 -3.69
CA ALA A 447 -26.20 -1.57 -3.62
C ALA A 447 -24.99 -1.76 -2.69
N GLY A 448 -23.79 -1.43 -3.16
CA GLY A 448 -22.66 -1.17 -2.27
C GLY A 448 -23.00 0.04 -1.40
N VAL A 449 -22.72 -0.05 -0.10
CA VAL A 449 -23.10 1.00 0.86
C VAL A 449 -21.90 1.61 1.60
N GLY A 450 -20.67 1.25 1.21
CA GLY A 450 -19.46 1.63 1.93
C GLY A 450 -19.31 0.89 3.26
N ASP A 451 -18.30 1.22 4.05
CA ASP A 451 -18.11 0.70 5.40
C ASP A 451 -19.13 1.34 6.38
N VAL A 452 -20.31 0.70 6.53
CA VAL A 452 -21.36 1.20 7.43
C VAL A 452 -21.18 0.71 8.87
N ASN A 453 -20.20 -0.17 9.09
CA ASN A 453 -19.97 -0.84 10.35
C ASN A 453 -18.64 -0.40 11.01
N GLY A 454 -17.83 0.39 10.33
CA GLY A 454 -16.58 0.98 10.79
C GLY A 454 -15.43 -0.02 10.95
N ASP A 455 -15.44 -1.14 10.21
CA ASP A 455 -14.39 -2.16 10.26
C ASP A 455 -13.35 -2.07 9.14
N GLY A 456 -13.51 -1.13 8.21
CA GLY A 456 -12.59 -0.86 7.11
C GLY A 456 -12.86 -1.63 5.82
N ALA A 457 -13.85 -2.53 5.79
CA ALA A 457 -14.32 -3.17 4.56
C ALA A 457 -15.66 -2.57 4.14
N ASP A 458 -15.88 -2.45 2.83
CA ASP A 458 -17.17 -2.01 2.32
C ASP A 458 -18.25 -3.08 2.54
N ASP A 459 -19.48 -2.61 2.71
CA ASP A 459 -20.64 -3.44 3.00
C ASP A 459 -21.64 -3.45 1.83
N LEU A 460 -22.48 -4.48 1.81
CA LEU A 460 -23.46 -4.71 0.75
C LEU A 460 -24.89 -4.74 1.26
N LEU A 461 -25.77 -3.94 0.65
CA LEU A 461 -27.21 -3.96 0.90
C LEU A 461 -27.96 -4.72 -0.21
N LEU A 462 -28.78 -5.68 0.20
CA LEU A 462 -29.63 -6.50 -0.68
C LEU A 462 -31.11 -6.33 -0.31
N ALA A 463 -31.92 -5.80 -1.22
CA ALA A 463 -33.37 -5.74 -1.06
C ALA A 463 -34.07 -6.83 -1.89
N THR A 464 -34.91 -7.67 -1.25
CA THR A 464 -35.75 -8.67 -1.94
C THR A 464 -37.21 -8.18 -2.06
N PHE A 465 -37.84 -8.42 -3.22
CA PHE A 465 -39.17 -7.88 -3.58
C PHE A 465 -40.32 -8.89 -3.55
N ASP A 466 -40.18 -10.02 -2.86
CA ASP A 466 -41.29 -10.93 -2.59
C ASP A 466 -42.05 -10.55 -1.30
N ASP A 467 -43.32 -10.96 -1.24
CA ASP A 467 -44.32 -10.54 -0.26
C ASP A 467 -43.82 -10.65 1.20
N TRP A 468 -43.24 -9.53 1.67
CA TRP A 468 -42.85 -9.13 3.05
C TRP A 468 -41.33 -8.94 3.29
N SER A 469 -40.59 -8.58 2.24
CA SER A 469 -39.69 -7.40 2.19
C SER A 469 -38.85 -7.02 3.42
N THR A 470 -37.81 -7.82 3.71
CA THR A 470 -36.74 -7.44 4.65
C THR A 470 -35.43 -7.23 3.88
N PRO A 471 -34.89 -6.01 3.80
CA PRO A 471 -33.53 -5.79 3.33
C PRO A 471 -32.51 -6.49 4.23
N PHE A 472 -31.41 -6.94 3.63
CA PHE A 472 -30.28 -7.52 4.33
C PHE A 472 -29.04 -6.69 4.04
N LEU A 473 -28.44 -6.19 5.10
CA LEU A 473 -27.09 -5.65 5.08
C LEU A 473 -26.14 -6.81 5.34
N VAL A 474 -25.18 -7.02 4.46
CA VAL A 474 -24.14 -8.05 4.57
C VAL A 474 -22.84 -7.31 4.79
N TYR A 475 -22.17 -7.62 5.90
CA TYR A 475 -20.92 -6.96 6.22
C TYR A 475 -19.77 -7.51 5.39
N GLY A 476 -18.96 -6.60 4.86
CA GLY A 476 -17.61 -6.88 4.44
C GLY A 476 -16.84 -7.52 5.58
N GLN A 477 -15.79 -8.24 5.23
CA GLN A 477 -14.86 -8.72 6.24
C GLN A 477 -13.49 -8.35 5.74
N VAL A 478 -12.85 -7.42 6.45
CA VAL A 478 -11.40 -7.31 6.41
C VAL A 478 -10.88 -8.66 6.88
N GLU A 479 -10.51 -9.52 5.93
CA GLU A 479 -9.85 -10.75 6.29
C GLU A 479 -8.52 -10.33 6.91
N ALA A 480 -8.43 -10.35 8.25
CA ALA A 480 -7.14 -10.33 8.93
C ALA A 480 -6.32 -11.45 8.29
N LEU A 481 -5.39 -11.05 7.43
CA LEU A 481 -4.69 -11.92 6.50
C LEU A 481 -3.68 -12.77 7.28
N ASP A 482 -4.14 -13.82 7.97
CA ASP A 482 -3.29 -14.96 8.34
C ASP A 482 -2.96 -15.71 7.05
N TRP A 483 -2.02 -15.17 6.28
CA TRP A 483 -1.56 -15.78 5.05
C TRP A 483 -0.60 -16.91 5.40
N GLY A 484 -1.09 -18.03 5.93
CA GLY A 484 -0.28 -19.20 6.23
C GLY A 484 0.42 -19.73 4.97
N GLY A 485 1.76 -19.64 4.93
CA GLY A 485 2.61 -20.06 3.82
C GLY A 485 2.64 -21.56 3.55
N THR A 486 3.38 -21.92 2.50
CA THR A 486 3.52 -23.31 2.03
C THR A 486 4.81 -23.96 2.55
N ASN A 487 5.47 -24.85 1.82
CA ASN A 487 6.86 -25.23 2.10
C ASN A 487 7.77 -24.91 0.89
N ASP A 488 7.23 -24.12 -0.04
CA ASP A 488 7.88 -23.61 -1.22
C ASP A 488 8.03 -22.08 -1.06
N ALA A 489 8.88 -21.45 -1.87
CA ALA A 489 9.10 -20.00 -1.81
C ALA A 489 7.81 -19.21 -2.09
N ASP A 490 7.41 -18.37 -1.14
CA ASP A 490 6.25 -17.51 -1.17
C ASP A 490 6.65 -16.02 -1.26
N GLY A 491 5.77 -15.19 -1.82
CA GLY A 491 5.88 -13.73 -1.80
C GLY A 491 4.63 -13.15 -1.16
N LYS A 492 4.77 -12.46 -0.03
CA LYS A 492 3.65 -11.94 0.76
C LYS A 492 3.83 -10.45 1.03
N SER A 493 2.72 -9.71 0.97
CA SER A 493 2.65 -8.31 1.34
C SER A 493 1.44 -8.13 2.23
N GLY A 494 1.63 -7.49 3.37
CA GLY A 494 0.62 -6.99 4.27
C GLY A 494 -0.05 -5.72 3.75
N THR A 495 -0.90 -5.18 4.60
CA THR A 495 -1.76 -4.01 4.46
C THR A 495 -1.15 -2.81 5.21
N ASN A 496 -1.92 -1.78 5.55
CA ASN A 496 -1.45 -0.70 6.42
C ASN A 496 -1.97 -0.85 7.87
N LEU A 497 -2.37 -2.07 8.24
CA LEU A 497 -2.88 -2.46 9.55
C LEU A 497 -2.01 -3.60 10.12
N ASP A 498 -2.16 -3.90 11.40
CA ASP A 498 -1.44 -4.98 12.08
C ASP A 498 -1.66 -6.35 11.40
N ASP A 499 -0.61 -6.91 10.79
CA ASP A 499 -0.64 -8.16 10.05
C ASP A 499 0.07 -9.32 10.76
N VAL A 500 -0.31 -10.55 10.42
CA VAL A 500 0.42 -11.76 10.80
C VAL A 500 0.76 -12.58 9.56
N LEU A 501 2.00 -12.45 9.09
CA LEU A 501 2.50 -13.14 7.89
C LEU A 501 3.35 -14.35 8.29
N SER A 502 3.18 -15.49 7.60
CA SER A 502 4.01 -16.68 7.84
C SER A 502 4.44 -17.36 6.54
N GLY A 503 5.75 -17.54 6.33
CA GLY A 503 6.34 -18.25 5.18
C GLY A 503 6.38 -19.77 5.36
N ARG A 504 6.65 -20.21 6.61
CA ARG A 504 6.85 -21.60 7.07
C ARG A 504 8.12 -22.25 6.54
N GLY A 505 8.23 -22.47 5.24
CA GLY A 505 9.39 -23.09 4.66
C GLY A 505 9.51 -22.73 3.20
N GLY A 506 10.73 -22.57 2.70
CA GLY A 506 10.95 -21.91 1.42
C GLY A 506 12.00 -20.83 1.59
N ASN A 507 12.23 -20.06 0.53
CA ASN A 507 12.99 -18.82 0.65
C ASN A 507 11.98 -17.72 0.35
N ASP A 508 11.43 -17.13 1.39
CA ASP A 508 10.24 -16.32 1.33
C ASP A 508 10.58 -14.83 1.30
N TRP A 509 9.74 -14.04 0.65
CA TRP A 509 9.79 -12.58 0.73
C TRP A 509 8.50 -12.09 1.39
N MET A 510 8.63 -11.34 2.48
CA MET A 510 7.50 -10.79 3.24
C MET A 510 7.68 -9.30 3.51
N LEU A 511 6.61 -8.53 3.34
CA LEU A 511 6.56 -7.09 3.57
C LEU A 511 5.33 -6.75 4.43
N GLY A 512 5.47 -6.16 5.61
CA GLY A 512 4.37 -5.75 6.50
C GLY A 512 3.69 -4.45 6.04
N ARG A 513 4.51 -3.43 5.71
CA ARG A 513 4.17 -2.05 5.30
C ARG A 513 3.87 -1.12 6.47
N GLY A 514 2.69 -1.16 7.07
CA GLY A 514 2.36 -0.29 8.18
C GLY A 514 1.41 -0.99 9.13
N GLY A 515 1.50 -0.69 10.42
CA GLY A 515 0.81 -1.47 11.45
C GLY A 515 1.84 -2.11 12.37
N GLU A 516 1.43 -2.65 13.51
CA GLU A 516 2.33 -3.45 14.37
C GLU A 516 2.32 -4.91 13.87
N ASP A 517 3.26 -5.25 12.99
CA ASP A 517 3.23 -6.48 12.24
C ASP A 517 3.98 -7.64 12.91
N THR A 518 3.56 -8.88 12.63
CA THR A 518 4.29 -10.10 12.99
C THR A 518 4.63 -10.89 11.73
N LEU A 519 5.92 -10.95 11.38
CA LEU A 519 6.43 -11.67 10.21
C LEU A 519 7.22 -12.91 10.67
N LEU A 520 6.81 -14.10 10.22
CA LEU A 520 7.40 -15.39 10.60
C LEU A 520 7.95 -16.12 9.36
N GLY A 521 9.27 -16.01 9.10
CA GLY A 521 9.98 -16.65 7.99
C GLY A 521 9.83 -18.16 7.97
N GLY A 522 10.46 -18.82 8.95
CA GLY A 522 10.28 -20.24 9.20
C GLY A 522 11.53 -21.06 8.87
N ALA A 523 11.66 -21.56 7.65
CA ALA A 523 12.78 -22.43 7.29
C ALA A 523 13.24 -22.21 5.85
N GLY A 524 14.50 -21.84 5.69
CA GLY A 524 15.11 -21.47 4.43
C GLY A 524 15.52 -20.00 4.50
N GLY A 525 16.11 -19.47 3.42
CA GLY A 525 16.69 -18.13 3.47
C GLY A 525 15.66 -17.08 3.12
N ASP A 526 15.11 -16.41 4.12
CA ASP A 526 13.97 -15.51 4.05
C ASP A 526 14.39 -14.03 4.02
N THR A 527 13.52 -13.17 3.50
CA THR A 527 13.65 -11.71 3.54
C THR A 527 12.38 -11.10 4.12
N LEU A 528 12.50 -10.49 5.29
CA LEU A 528 11.41 -9.90 6.05
C LEU A 528 11.59 -8.38 6.13
N GLU A 529 10.58 -7.63 5.71
CA GLU A 529 10.53 -6.16 5.79
C GLU A 529 9.31 -5.74 6.62
N GLY A 530 9.50 -5.13 7.79
CA GLY A 530 8.42 -4.73 8.71
C GLY A 530 7.62 -3.56 8.18
N GLY A 531 8.20 -2.37 8.19
CA GLY A 531 7.61 -1.15 7.67
C GLY A 531 7.62 -0.02 8.70
N ASP A 532 6.47 0.63 8.87
CA ASP A 532 6.24 1.64 9.90
C ASP A 532 5.56 1.02 11.13
N HIS A 533 5.87 1.51 12.34
CA HIS A 533 5.40 1.10 13.68
C HIS A 533 6.26 -0.01 14.31
N ASN A 534 5.79 -0.64 15.40
CA ASN A 534 6.61 -1.57 16.18
C ASN A 534 6.35 -3.00 15.72
N ASP A 535 7.33 -3.58 15.03
CA ASP A 535 7.19 -4.88 14.38
C ASP A 535 7.93 -6.00 15.13
N LEU A 536 7.45 -7.22 14.91
CA LEU A 536 8.09 -8.47 15.31
C LEU A 536 8.46 -9.29 14.08
N LEU A 537 9.75 -9.41 13.80
CA LEU A 537 10.30 -10.24 12.71
C LEU A 537 11.03 -11.45 13.30
N ASP A 538 10.67 -12.66 12.86
CA ASP A 538 11.32 -13.93 13.22
C ASP A 538 11.74 -14.68 11.95
N GLY A 539 13.05 -14.75 11.68
CA GLY A 539 13.64 -15.41 10.51
C GLY A 539 13.49 -16.93 10.58
N GLY A 540 13.88 -17.53 11.71
CA GLY A 540 13.65 -18.93 12.01
C GLY A 540 14.88 -19.80 11.79
N ARG A 541 14.99 -20.49 10.66
CA ARG A 541 16.13 -21.37 10.34
C ARG A 541 16.74 -21.00 9.00
N ASP A 542 18.03 -21.28 8.88
CA ASP A 542 18.90 -20.90 7.77
C ASP A 542 19.20 -19.40 7.80
N GLY A 543 19.88 -18.85 6.79
CA GLY A 543 20.38 -17.47 6.86
C GLY A 543 19.39 -16.46 6.29
N ASP A 544 18.92 -15.55 7.14
CA ASP A 544 17.81 -14.63 6.86
C ASP A 544 18.25 -13.16 6.77
N LEU A 545 17.43 -12.34 6.09
CA LEU A 545 17.56 -10.88 6.05
C LEU A 545 16.33 -10.24 6.67
N LEU A 546 16.49 -9.61 7.84
CA LEU A 546 15.43 -8.93 8.58
C LEU A 546 15.67 -7.43 8.57
N LYS A 547 14.68 -6.66 8.10
CA LYS A 547 14.69 -5.19 8.10
C LYS A 547 13.39 -4.69 8.72
N ALA A 548 13.41 -4.14 9.92
CA ALA A 548 12.17 -3.75 10.57
C ALA A 548 11.65 -2.41 10.06
N GLY A 549 12.43 -1.33 10.07
CA GLY A 549 12.02 -0.09 9.41
C GLY A 549 11.97 1.09 10.35
N ALA A 550 10.78 1.63 10.65
CA ALA A 550 10.64 2.76 11.56
C ALA A 550 9.77 2.36 12.76
N GLY A 551 10.35 2.32 13.97
CA GLY A 551 9.65 1.66 15.06
C GLY A 551 10.44 1.59 16.36
N GLN A 552 9.99 0.71 17.25
CA GLN A 552 10.83 0.09 18.28
C GLN A 552 10.61 -1.40 18.12
N ASP A 553 11.47 -2.02 17.34
CA ASP A 553 11.20 -3.30 16.73
C ASP A 553 11.89 -4.45 17.48
N THR A 554 11.39 -5.66 17.27
CA THR A 554 12.01 -6.88 17.75
C THR A 554 12.34 -7.79 16.58
N LEU A 555 13.64 -8.03 16.37
CA LEU A 555 14.13 -8.92 15.32
C LEU A 555 14.74 -10.16 15.97
N ILE A 556 14.36 -11.34 15.49
CA ILE A 556 14.85 -12.65 15.92
C ILE A 556 15.40 -13.35 14.67
N GLY A 557 16.72 -13.51 14.57
CA GLY A 557 17.36 -14.22 13.46
C GLY A 557 17.06 -15.71 13.51
N GLY A 558 17.47 -16.38 14.60
CA GLY A 558 17.16 -17.77 14.84
C GLY A 558 18.38 -18.68 14.70
N GLU A 559 18.27 -19.76 13.92
CA GLU A 559 19.40 -20.63 13.58
C GLU A 559 19.92 -20.22 12.20
N GLY A 560 21.11 -19.64 12.07
CA GLY A 560 21.41 -19.03 10.78
C GLY A 560 22.70 -18.27 10.73
N GLY A 561 22.91 -17.57 9.62
CA GLY A 561 23.84 -16.47 9.60
C GLY A 561 23.05 -15.28 9.11
N ASP A 562 22.47 -14.56 10.06
CA ASP A 562 21.36 -13.64 9.81
C ASP A 562 21.86 -12.20 9.70
N THR A 563 21.15 -11.37 8.95
CA THR A 563 21.39 -9.91 8.93
C THR A 563 20.17 -9.22 9.52
N LEU A 564 20.36 -8.53 10.64
CA LEU A 564 19.33 -7.85 11.40
C LEU A 564 19.57 -6.34 11.34
N ASP A 565 18.64 -5.62 10.72
CA ASP A 565 18.60 -4.17 10.61
C ASP A 565 17.30 -3.64 11.21
N GLY A 566 17.37 -3.05 12.41
CA GLY A 566 16.20 -2.47 13.07
C GLY A 566 15.65 -1.25 12.34
N GLY A 567 16.52 -0.52 11.64
CA GLY A 567 16.18 0.78 11.10
C GLY A 567 16.01 1.82 12.21
N ALA A 568 15.16 2.81 11.97
CA ALA A 568 15.01 3.95 12.87
C ALA A 568 14.21 3.56 14.11
N GLY A 569 14.82 3.64 15.29
CA GLY A 569 14.13 3.19 16.48
C GLY A 569 15.04 3.02 17.66
N ALA A 570 14.57 2.30 18.68
CA ALA A 570 15.45 1.75 19.71
C ALA A 570 15.10 0.27 19.80
N ASP A 571 15.82 -0.54 19.04
CA ASP A 571 15.35 -1.86 18.65
C ASP A 571 16.01 -2.98 19.44
N MET A 572 15.39 -4.15 19.45
CA MET A 572 15.94 -5.36 20.05
C MET A 572 16.33 -6.36 18.97
N LEU A 573 17.63 -6.56 18.77
CA LEU A 573 18.19 -7.45 17.76
C LEU A 573 18.71 -8.73 18.41
N ILE A 574 18.03 -9.84 18.16
CA ILE A 574 18.32 -11.16 18.72
C ILE A 574 18.87 -12.05 17.60
N GLY A 575 20.19 -12.23 17.52
CA GLY A 575 20.83 -12.99 16.42
C GLY A 575 20.49 -14.48 16.51
N GLY A 576 21.03 -15.13 17.54
CA GLY A 576 20.74 -16.54 17.80
C GLY A 576 21.96 -17.39 17.47
N ALA A 577 21.76 -18.56 16.88
CA ALA A 577 22.83 -19.50 16.64
C ALA A 577 23.45 -19.27 15.25
N GLY A 578 24.69 -18.79 15.23
CA GLY A 578 25.53 -18.77 14.04
C GLY A 578 26.18 -17.41 13.83
N PHE A 579 26.58 -17.07 12.61
CA PHE A 579 27.32 -15.83 12.37
C PHE A 579 26.39 -14.73 11.89
N ASP A 580 25.99 -13.87 12.83
CA ASP A 580 24.98 -12.85 12.59
C ASP A 580 25.61 -11.47 12.40
N VAL A 581 24.95 -10.62 11.61
CA VAL A 581 25.31 -9.24 11.34
C VAL A 581 24.22 -8.34 11.93
N PHE A 582 24.62 -7.45 12.84
CA PHE A 582 23.75 -6.48 13.50
C PHE A 582 24.04 -5.09 12.94
N VAL A 583 23.07 -4.49 12.26
CA VAL A 583 23.15 -3.11 11.78
C VAL A 583 22.57 -2.20 12.85
N ILE A 584 23.36 -1.22 13.29
CA ILE A 584 23.02 -0.33 14.41
C ILE A 584 23.04 1.11 13.92
N ASP A 585 21.88 1.77 13.99
CA ASP A 585 21.73 3.17 13.60
C ASP A 585 21.29 4.10 14.74
N ASP A 586 20.77 3.55 15.84
CA ASP A 586 20.43 4.28 17.06
C ASP A 586 21.25 3.78 18.27
N ALA A 587 21.52 4.69 19.21
CA ALA A 587 22.29 4.34 20.41
C ALA A 587 21.44 3.61 21.47
N GLY A 588 20.12 3.55 21.28
CA GLY A 588 19.13 2.86 22.08
C GLY A 588 19.00 1.37 21.78
N ASP A 589 19.54 0.90 20.65
CA ASP A 589 19.48 -0.49 20.22
C ASP A 589 20.10 -1.45 21.25
N VAL A 590 19.59 -2.68 21.26
CA VAL A 590 20.03 -3.74 22.16
C VAL A 590 20.31 -5.01 21.37
N ILE A 591 21.56 -5.48 21.42
CA ILE A 591 21.95 -6.77 20.85
C ILE A 591 21.90 -7.87 21.91
N ILE A 592 21.26 -8.99 21.57
CA ILE A 592 21.27 -10.24 22.32
C ILE A 592 21.72 -11.36 21.38
N ASP A 593 22.90 -11.93 21.62
CA ASP A 593 23.46 -12.96 20.74
C ASP A 593 23.88 -14.22 21.52
N ASP A 594 24.04 -15.35 20.83
CA ASP A 594 24.52 -16.59 21.44
C ASP A 594 26.00 -16.44 21.82
N PRO A 595 26.36 -16.55 23.11
CA PRO A 595 27.75 -16.51 23.53
C PRO A 595 28.63 -17.64 22.97
N SER A 596 28.04 -18.63 22.29
CA SER A 596 28.74 -19.75 21.66
C SER A 596 29.12 -19.53 20.19
N SER A 597 28.50 -18.56 19.51
CA SER A 597 28.81 -18.15 18.14
C SER A 597 29.59 -16.83 18.13
N SER A 598 29.91 -16.30 16.95
CA SER A 598 30.52 -14.98 16.76
C SER A 598 29.67 -14.20 15.79
N GLY A 599 29.64 -12.88 15.91
CA GLY A 599 28.88 -12.00 15.02
C GLY A 599 29.64 -10.72 14.66
N LEU A 600 29.04 -9.91 13.80
CA LEU A 600 29.54 -8.60 13.39
C LEU A 600 28.52 -7.52 13.75
N VAL A 601 28.99 -6.44 14.36
CA VAL A 601 28.21 -5.22 14.59
C VAL A 601 28.69 -4.17 13.61
N GLU A 602 27.82 -3.73 12.71
CA GLU A 602 28.03 -2.61 11.80
C GLU A 602 27.29 -1.39 12.36
N SER A 603 28.01 -0.44 12.94
CA SER A 603 27.37 0.68 13.65
C SER A 603 27.63 2.03 13.02
N ALA A 604 26.56 2.75 12.67
CA ALA A 604 26.61 4.13 12.18
C ALA A 604 26.69 5.16 13.34
N VAL A 605 26.65 4.70 14.59
CA VAL A 605 26.69 5.51 15.81
C VAL A 605 27.84 5.09 16.73
N THR A 606 28.05 5.84 17.81
CA THR A 606 29.04 5.44 18.83
C THR A 606 28.52 4.22 19.57
N TRP A 607 29.28 3.13 19.54
CA TRP A 607 28.82 1.83 20.05
C TRP A 607 29.73 1.24 21.13
N ARG A 608 29.13 0.42 21.99
CA ARG A 608 29.82 -0.33 23.03
C ARG A 608 29.45 -1.81 22.96
N LEU A 609 30.46 -2.67 22.79
CA LEU A 609 30.30 -4.11 22.88
C LEU A 609 29.99 -4.54 24.33
N THR A 610 29.05 -5.48 24.46
CA THR A 610 28.59 -6.04 25.75
C THR A 610 29.09 -7.47 25.98
N GLY A 611 29.60 -8.15 24.95
CA GLY A 611 30.08 -9.54 24.97
C GLY A 611 31.40 -9.74 24.22
N SER A 612 31.96 -10.96 24.32
CA SER A 612 33.32 -11.32 23.87
C SER A 612 33.43 -11.94 22.48
N HIS A 613 32.32 -12.03 21.75
CA HIS A 613 32.22 -12.80 20.51
C HIS A 613 31.83 -11.95 19.30
N LEU A 614 31.59 -10.65 19.51
CA LEU A 614 31.18 -9.72 18.48
C LEU A 614 32.38 -8.92 17.98
N PHE A 615 32.47 -8.76 16.67
CA PHE A 615 33.35 -7.81 16.01
C PHE A 615 32.63 -6.49 15.82
N LEU A 616 33.34 -5.35 15.86
CA LEU A 616 32.75 -4.04 15.61
C LEU A 616 33.39 -3.40 14.38
N THR A 617 32.56 -2.95 13.45
CA THR A 617 32.94 -2.05 12.36
C THR A 617 32.12 -0.78 12.50
N LEU A 618 32.79 0.36 12.68
CA LEU A 618 32.14 1.66 12.63
C LEU A 618 31.89 2.02 11.17
N THR A 619 30.65 2.33 10.84
CA THR A 619 30.21 2.71 9.50
C THR A 619 29.93 4.22 9.44
N GLY A 620 29.47 4.73 8.30
CA GLY A 620 29.18 6.14 8.12
C GLY A 620 30.41 7.04 8.01
N THR A 621 30.17 8.36 8.06
CA THR A 621 31.20 9.41 7.79
C THR A 621 31.47 10.33 8.98
N ALA A 622 30.72 10.16 10.08
CA ALA A 622 30.87 10.96 11.28
C ALA A 622 32.00 10.41 12.17
N ALA A 623 32.56 11.29 13.01
CA ALA A 623 33.54 10.93 14.04
C ALA A 623 32.87 10.21 15.22
N ILE A 624 32.48 8.96 14.99
CA ILE A 624 31.91 8.04 15.99
C ILE A 624 33.01 7.23 16.68
N ASN A 625 32.67 6.50 17.73
CA ASN A 625 33.65 5.82 18.60
C ASN A 625 33.23 4.38 18.91
N GLY A 626 34.21 3.54 19.19
CA GLY A 626 34.01 2.12 19.53
C GLY A 626 34.59 1.81 20.91
N PHE A 627 33.82 1.11 21.73
CA PHE A 627 34.25 0.66 23.05
C PHE A 627 34.09 -0.85 23.16
N GLY A 628 35.19 -1.54 23.43
CA GLY A 628 35.24 -2.98 23.67
C GLY A 628 34.61 -3.41 25.00
N SER A 629 34.79 -4.67 25.34
CA SER A 629 34.27 -5.38 26.49
C SER A 629 35.34 -5.57 27.56
N ALA A 630 35.48 -6.76 28.14
CA ALA A 630 36.62 -7.14 29.00
C ALA A 630 37.26 -8.45 28.48
N ALA A 631 36.97 -8.77 27.22
CA ALA A 631 37.47 -9.91 26.49
C ALA A 631 38.25 -9.42 25.27
N GLY A 632 38.86 -10.32 24.51
CA GLY A 632 39.55 -9.93 23.28
C GLY A 632 38.57 -9.51 22.19
N ASP A 633 38.54 -8.22 21.89
CA ASP A 633 37.65 -7.64 20.89
C ASP A 633 38.39 -7.35 19.58
N ALA A 634 37.69 -7.40 18.43
CA ALA A 634 38.23 -6.85 17.18
C ALA A 634 37.35 -5.70 16.71
N MET A 635 37.95 -4.51 16.57
CA MET A 635 37.25 -3.28 16.22
C MET A 635 37.95 -2.55 15.07
N THR A 636 37.17 -2.04 14.13
CA THR A 636 37.63 -1.24 12.98
C THR A 636 36.88 0.09 12.95
N GLY A 637 37.60 1.20 12.84
CA GLY A 637 37.04 2.54 12.66
C GLY A 637 36.64 2.84 11.21
N ASN A 638 36.11 4.04 10.98
CA ASN A 638 35.76 4.58 9.68
C ASN A 638 36.83 5.60 9.20
N ASP A 639 36.53 6.39 8.17
CA ASP A 639 37.48 7.37 7.62
C ASP A 639 37.59 8.67 8.46
N ALA A 640 36.85 8.78 9.57
CA ALA A 640 36.84 9.94 10.45
C ALA A 640 37.67 9.68 11.72
N ALA A 641 38.03 10.75 12.44
CA ALA A 641 38.78 10.62 13.69
C ALA A 641 37.99 9.87 14.78
N ASN A 642 38.28 8.59 14.96
CA ASN A 642 37.62 7.72 15.92
C ASN A 642 38.42 7.57 17.22
N ARG A 643 37.71 7.28 18.31
CA ARG A 643 38.30 6.70 19.52
C ARG A 643 37.90 5.23 19.62
N LEU A 644 38.88 4.34 19.59
CA LEU A 644 38.70 2.92 19.83
C LEU A 644 39.36 2.55 21.17
N ALA A 645 38.61 1.94 22.08
CA ALA A 645 39.14 1.51 23.39
C ALA A 645 38.82 0.04 23.65
N GLY A 646 39.84 -0.83 23.61
CA GLY A 646 39.74 -2.27 23.80
C GLY A 646 39.33 -2.66 25.22
N ARG A 647 40.04 -2.10 26.22
CA ARG A 647 39.90 -2.34 27.67
C ARG A 647 40.72 -3.55 28.12
N ASP A 648 40.12 -4.46 28.89
CA ASP A 648 40.82 -5.68 29.29
C ASP A 648 40.63 -6.68 28.14
N GLY A 649 41.66 -7.39 27.70
CA GLY A 649 41.49 -8.30 26.58
C GLY A 649 42.78 -8.65 25.87
N ARG A 650 42.68 -9.33 24.74
CA ARG A 650 43.71 -9.27 23.70
C ARG A 650 42.98 -8.69 22.51
N ASP A 651 43.16 -7.40 22.31
CA ASP A 651 42.32 -6.64 21.41
C ASP A 651 43.03 -6.42 20.08
N ARG A 652 42.24 -6.34 19.00
CA ARG A 652 42.69 -5.94 17.68
C ARG A 652 41.94 -4.68 17.26
N LEU A 653 42.64 -3.55 17.29
CA LEU A 653 42.08 -2.24 16.98
C LEU A 653 42.67 -1.72 15.67
N THR A 654 41.83 -1.36 14.71
CA THR A 654 42.24 -0.74 13.44
C THR A 654 41.56 0.62 13.31
N GLY A 655 42.34 1.70 13.20
CA GLY A 655 41.84 3.07 13.15
C GLY A 655 41.07 3.38 11.88
N GLY A 656 41.71 3.14 10.72
CA GLY A 656 41.13 3.40 9.42
C GLY A 656 41.70 4.70 8.85
N GLY A 657 40.85 5.57 8.33
CA GLY A 657 41.27 6.90 7.92
C GLY A 657 41.06 7.92 9.04
N GLY A 658 41.75 9.05 8.97
CA GLY A 658 41.53 10.14 9.94
C GLY A 658 42.58 10.11 11.05
N ASN A 659 42.41 10.94 12.09
CA ASN A 659 43.38 11.03 13.17
C ASN A 659 42.82 10.34 14.41
N ASP A 660 43.15 9.08 14.57
CA ASP A 660 42.48 8.20 15.51
C ASP A 660 43.16 8.15 16.87
N ARG A 661 42.41 7.70 17.87
CA ARG A 661 42.93 7.38 19.19
C ARG A 661 42.60 5.93 19.53
N LEU A 662 43.60 5.07 19.49
CA LEU A 662 43.51 3.65 19.79
C LEU A 662 44.07 3.42 21.20
N LEU A 663 43.27 2.82 22.07
CA LEU A 663 43.66 2.45 23.45
C LEU A 663 43.50 0.94 23.62
N GLY A 664 44.60 0.20 23.80
CA GLY A 664 44.57 -1.22 24.17
C GLY A 664 44.05 -1.38 25.60
N GLU A 665 44.70 -0.69 26.54
CA GLU A 665 44.48 -0.71 27.99
C GLU A 665 45.11 -1.91 28.72
N ARG A 666 44.47 -3.06 28.92
CA ARG A 666 45.11 -4.23 29.57
C ARG A 666 45.07 -5.46 28.68
N GLY A 667 46.22 -6.07 28.53
CA GLY A 667 46.47 -7.34 27.88
C GLY A 667 47.30 -7.15 26.62
N ASP A 668 47.51 -8.23 25.86
CA ASP A 668 48.47 -8.19 24.74
C ASP A 668 47.76 -7.74 23.46
N ASP A 669 47.79 -6.45 23.15
CA ASP A 669 46.93 -5.85 22.13
C ASP A 669 47.63 -5.64 20.78
N THR A 670 46.86 -5.49 19.71
CA THR A 670 47.32 -5.12 18.38
C THR A 670 46.58 -3.88 17.90
N LEU A 671 47.30 -2.76 17.79
CA LEU A 671 46.80 -1.47 17.37
C LEU A 671 47.41 -1.11 16.01
N VAL A 672 46.56 -0.80 15.03
CA VAL A 672 46.95 -0.38 13.67
C VAL A 672 46.25 0.94 13.35
N GLY A 673 46.99 2.04 13.18
CA GLY A 673 46.43 3.36 12.85
C GLY A 673 45.87 3.43 11.42
N GLU A 674 46.60 2.86 10.47
CA GLU A 674 46.36 2.99 9.02
C GLU A 674 46.68 4.39 8.48
N ALA A 675 45.73 5.27 8.20
CA ALA A 675 45.98 6.52 7.50
C ALA A 675 45.60 7.76 8.31
N GLY A 676 46.61 8.53 8.72
CA GLY A 676 46.40 9.85 9.29
C GLY A 676 47.46 10.25 10.30
N SER A 677 47.09 10.73 11.47
CA SER A 677 48.05 11.11 12.51
C SER A 677 47.50 10.64 13.84
N ASP A 678 47.83 9.39 14.14
CA ASP A 678 47.12 8.58 15.10
C ASP A 678 47.82 8.60 16.46
N ALA A 679 47.05 8.35 17.51
CA ALA A 679 47.53 8.17 18.87
C ALA A 679 47.25 6.74 19.33
N LEU A 680 48.29 5.90 19.32
CA LEU A 680 48.24 4.50 19.74
C LEU A 680 48.83 4.38 21.16
N LEU A 681 48.01 3.88 22.09
CA LEU A 681 48.38 3.63 23.48
C LEU A 681 48.15 2.14 23.77
N GLY A 682 49.21 1.36 23.90
CA GLY A 682 49.17 -0.08 24.22
C GLY A 682 48.56 -0.32 25.59
N GLY A 683 49.31 -0.05 26.66
CA GLY A 683 48.83 -0.14 28.03
C GLY A 683 49.62 -1.16 28.84
N ASP A 684 48.96 -1.98 29.65
CA ASP A 684 49.60 -3.09 30.36
C ASP A 684 49.58 -4.33 29.46
N GLY A 685 50.71 -4.89 29.03
CA GLY A 685 50.74 -6.10 28.20
C GLY A 685 51.90 -6.12 27.22
N ALA A 686 52.01 -7.15 26.39
CA ALA A 686 52.97 -7.17 25.29
C ALA A 686 52.29 -6.75 23.99
N ASP A 687 52.38 -5.45 23.68
CA ASP A 687 51.54 -4.83 22.65
C ASP A 687 52.23 -4.76 21.28
N SER A 688 51.42 -4.65 20.24
CA SER A 688 51.83 -4.41 18.86
C SER A 688 51.24 -3.10 18.35
N LEU A 689 52.07 -2.09 18.13
CA LEU A 689 51.62 -0.78 17.67
C LEU A 689 52.18 -0.52 16.27
N ASP A 690 51.32 -0.28 15.29
CA ASP A 690 51.68 0.11 13.93
C ASP A 690 50.91 1.38 13.54
N GLY A 691 51.60 2.51 13.43
CA GLY A 691 50.96 3.79 13.07
C GLY A 691 50.42 3.80 11.65
N GLY A 692 51.05 3.08 10.72
CA GLY A 692 50.72 3.16 9.30
C GLY A 692 51.32 4.41 8.64
N VAL A 693 50.54 5.11 7.83
CA VAL A 693 50.96 6.32 7.11
C VAL A 693 50.60 7.59 7.88
N GLY A 694 51.58 8.47 8.01
CA GLY A 694 51.39 9.85 8.44
C GLY A 694 52.29 10.21 9.60
N PHE A 695 51.77 10.82 10.67
CA PHE A 695 52.59 11.21 11.82
C PHE A 695 51.97 10.74 13.12
N ASP A 696 52.49 9.62 13.61
CA ASP A 696 51.83 8.89 14.68
C ASP A 696 52.53 9.05 16.02
N TRP A 697 51.74 8.93 17.09
CA TRP A 697 52.17 8.92 18.47
C TRP A 697 51.93 7.53 19.06
N MET A 698 53.00 6.81 19.38
CA MET A 698 52.95 5.48 19.96
C MET A 698 53.50 5.49 21.40
N THR A 699 52.76 4.86 22.31
CA THR A 699 53.14 4.64 23.71
C THR A 699 52.85 3.17 24.03
N GLY A 700 53.88 2.38 24.32
CA GLY A 700 53.75 0.94 24.58
C GLY A 700 53.11 0.65 25.93
N GLY A 701 53.62 1.29 26.99
CA GLY A 701 53.16 1.11 28.36
C GLY A 701 54.01 0.10 29.12
N LEU A 702 53.39 -0.80 29.88
CA LEU A 702 54.07 -1.82 30.69
C LEU A 702 54.10 -3.15 29.95
N GLY A 703 55.29 -3.60 29.53
CA GLY A 703 55.47 -4.95 29.02
C GLY A 703 56.48 -4.97 27.88
N ALA A 704 56.46 -6.02 27.07
CA ALA A 704 57.43 -6.19 25.99
C ALA A 704 56.80 -5.79 24.65
N ASP A 705 56.91 -4.51 24.30
CA ASP A 705 56.12 -3.93 23.23
C ASP A 705 56.82 -3.96 21.87
N SER A 706 56.04 -3.98 20.80
CA SER A 706 56.51 -4.02 19.42
C SER A 706 56.01 -2.80 18.66
N PHE A 707 56.90 -1.83 18.44
CA PHE A 707 56.65 -0.66 17.59
C PHE A 707 56.97 -1.01 16.14
N ARG A 708 55.94 -1.23 15.33
CA ARG A 708 56.02 -1.70 13.95
C ARG A 708 55.98 -0.53 12.96
N PHE A 709 56.79 -0.65 11.92
CA PHE A 709 56.83 0.27 10.78
C PHE A 709 56.58 -0.52 9.50
N SER A 710 55.31 -0.60 9.10
CA SER A 710 54.86 -1.33 7.90
C SER A 710 54.58 -0.43 6.69
N ALA A 711 54.74 0.89 6.83
CA ALA A 711 54.65 1.85 5.75
C ALA A 711 55.91 2.73 5.66
N ALA A 712 56.28 3.12 4.44
CA ALA A 712 57.39 4.05 4.23
C ALA A 712 56.94 5.49 4.53
N PRO A 713 57.76 6.32 5.20
CA PRO A 713 57.39 7.70 5.50
C PRO A 713 57.16 8.50 4.22
N VAL A 714 55.99 9.13 4.10
CA VAL A 714 55.59 9.95 2.94
C VAL A 714 55.90 11.45 3.11
N SER A 715 56.35 11.88 4.30
CA SER A 715 56.66 13.28 4.60
C SER A 715 57.86 13.43 5.56
N ALA A 716 58.25 14.68 5.87
CA ALA A 716 59.30 14.97 6.85
C ALA A 716 58.84 14.81 8.32
N ALA A 717 57.55 14.59 8.57
CA ALA A 717 57.02 14.23 9.87
C ALA A 717 57.13 12.71 10.03
N ALA A 718 57.90 12.29 11.03
CA ALA A 718 58.23 10.90 11.30
C ALA A 718 57.67 10.51 12.66
N ASP A 719 57.21 9.28 12.81
CA ASP A 719 56.45 8.86 14.00
C ASP A 719 57.24 9.02 15.29
N ARG A 720 56.52 9.10 16.39
CA ARG A 720 57.08 9.27 17.73
C ARG A 720 56.74 8.10 18.63
N ILE A 721 57.77 7.58 19.27
CA ILE A 721 57.67 6.60 20.35
C ILE A 721 58.01 7.30 21.68
N TYR A 722 57.14 7.25 22.68
CA TYR A 722 57.28 8.05 23.91
C TYR A 722 58.00 7.35 25.07
N ASP A 723 57.92 6.04 25.19
CA ASP A 723 58.25 5.30 26.41
C ASP A 723 59.09 4.03 26.19
N PHE A 724 59.71 3.88 25.02
CA PHE A 724 60.56 2.73 24.68
C PHE A 724 61.53 2.33 25.81
N SER A 725 61.49 1.06 26.21
CA SER A 725 62.20 0.46 27.33
C SER A 725 62.77 -0.92 26.98
N ALA A 726 64.06 -0.94 26.63
CA ALA A 726 64.80 -2.21 26.44
C ALA A 726 64.85 -3.10 27.71
N ALA A 727 64.58 -2.53 28.89
CA ALA A 727 64.52 -3.28 30.14
C ALA A 727 63.22 -4.08 30.28
N GLU A 728 62.13 -3.60 29.70
CA GLU A 728 60.83 -4.27 29.70
C GLU A 728 60.68 -5.23 28.51
N GLY A 729 61.50 -5.05 27.48
CA GLY A 729 61.63 -5.98 26.35
C GLY A 729 61.19 -5.41 25.02
N ASP A 730 61.02 -4.09 24.95
CA ASP A 730 60.53 -3.40 23.77
C ASP A 730 61.43 -3.60 22.56
N ARG A 731 60.79 -3.65 21.40
CA ARG A 731 61.45 -3.77 20.10
C ARG A 731 60.82 -2.86 19.07
N ILE A 732 61.66 -2.42 18.14
CA ILE A 732 61.27 -1.74 16.91
C ILE A 732 61.32 -2.76 15.79
N VAL A 733 60.21 -2.95 15.09
CA VAL A 733 60.10 -3.91 14.00
C VAL A 733 59.87 -3.15 12.70
N ILE A 734 60.66 -3.44 11.68
CA ILE A 734 60.60 -2.74 10.39
C ILE A 734 60.33 -3.77 9.32
N SER A 735 59.23 -3.57 8.57
CA SER A 735 58.90 -4.42 7.44
C SER A 735 59.79 -4.10 6.25
N LEU A 736 60.61 -5.06 5.79
CA LEU A 736 61.44 -4.86 4.61
C LEU A 736 60.61 -4.67 3.35
N ALA A 737 59.43 -5.30 3.27
CA ALA A 737 58.52 -5.17 2.13
C ALA A 737 58.00 -3.72 1.98
N ALA A 738 57.88 -2.97 3.07
CA ALA A 738 57.43 -1.58 3.04
C ALA A 738 58.51 -0.62 2.48
N PHE A 739 59.78 -0.89 2.77
CA PHE A 739 60.90 -0.01 2.43
C PHE A 739 61.68 -0.45 1.18
N ASP A 740 61.54 -1.72 0.77
CA ASP A 740 62.05 -2.26 -0.50
C ASP A 740 61.03 -3.24 -1.13
N PRO A 741 59.89 -2.73 -1.63
CA PRO A 741 58.84 -3.57 -2.20
C PRO A 741 59.28 -4.37 -3.44
N SER A 742 60.40 -3.99 -4.07
CA SER A 742 60.97 -4.68 -5.22
C SER A 742 62.07 -5.69 -4.89
N GLY A 743 62.52 -5.74 -3.63
CA GLY A 743 63.73 -6.47 -3.21
C GLY A 743 65.01 -6.01 -3.91
N ALA A 744 65.00 -4.84 -4.54
CA ALA A 744 66.09 -4.37 -5.41
C ALA A 744 67.26 -3.78 -4.61
N THR A 745 67.06 -3.45 -3.34
CA THR A 745 68.08 -2.87 -2.47
C THR A 745 68.92 -3.93 -1.75
N GLY A 746 68.47 -5.19 -1.72
CA GLY A 746 69.21 -6.31 -1.15
C GLY A 746 69.23 -6.38 0.38
N LEU A 747 68.32 -5.66 1.06
CA LEU A 747 68.13 -5.77 2.51
C LEU A 747 67.75 -7.21 2.90
N VAL A 748 68.25 -7.66 4.06
CA VAL A 748 68.02 -9.01 4.57
C VAL A 748 67.47 -8.92 5.99
N ALA A 749 66.52 -9.81 6.31
CA ALA A 749 65.95 -9.92 7.65
C ALA A 749 67.02 -10.20 8.71
N GLY A 750 66.83 -9.62 9.90
CA GLY A 750 67.74 -9.74 11.04
C GLY A 750 67.85 -8.47 11.86
N SER A 751 68.65 -8.51 12.92
CA SER A 751 68.90 -7.35 13.78
C SER A 751 69.99 -6.45 13.21
N LEU A 752 69.97 -5.16 13.59
CA LEU A 752 71.08 -4.25 13.27
C LEU A 752 72.40 -4.74 13.89
N SER A 753 73.54 -4.34 13.31
CA SER A 753 74.89 -4.58 13.83
C SER A 753 75.64 -3.24 14.01
N GLY A 754 76.56 -3.08 14.96
CA GLY A 754 77.29 -1.79 15.05
C GLY A 754 78.06 -1.48 16.34
N GLN A 755 78.85 -0.39 16.29
CA GLN A 755 79.69 0.14 17.37
C GLN A 755 79.05 1.36 18.07
N ALA A 756 79.51 1.67 19.28
CA ALA A 756 78.96 2.72 20.17
C ALA A 756 78.63 4.03 19.42
N GLY A 757 77.36 4.46 19.49
CA GLY A 757 76.87 5.71 18.89
C GLY A 757 75.92 5.54 17.70
N ARG A 758 76.05 4.46 16.90
CA ARG A 758 75.18 4.16 15.74
C ARG A 758 75.06 2.66 15.42
N PHE A 759 73.85 2.18 15.11
CA PHE A 759 73.60 0.81 14.61
C PHE A 759 73.19 0.80 13.13
N GLN A 760 73.60 -0.22 12.37
CA GLN A 760 73.32 -0.37 10.94
C GLN A 760 73.13 -1.84 10.53
N ALA A 761 72.19 -2.13 9.62
CA ALA A 761 72.13 -3.38 8.87
C ALA A 761 72.74 -3.15 7.48
N SER A 762 73.75 -3.93 7.14
CA SER A 762 74.35 -4.05 5.81
C SER A 762 74.68 -5.52 5.59
N LEU A 763 74.59 -5.98 4.34
CA LEU A 763 74.95 -7.33 3.92
C LEU A 763 76.29 -7.77 4.55
N THR A 764 76.36 -9.05 4.91
CA THR A 764 77.52 -9.71 5.52
C THR A 764 78.88 -9.21 4.99
N GLY A 765 79.58 -8.42 5.81
CA GLY A 765 81.02 -8.19 5.75
C GLY A 765 81.58 -7.46 4.53
N MET A 766 81.67 -6.12 4.59
CA MET A 766 82.79 -5.24 4.16
C MET A 766 82.32 -3.89 3.57
N ALA A 767 83.00 -2.82 4.02
CA ALA A 767 83.22 -1.50 3.39
C ALA A 767 82.09 -0.83 2.56
N ALA A 768 81.60 0.28 3.15
CA ALA A 768 80.81 1.34 2.53
C ALA A 768 81.22 1.69 1.09
N THR A 769 80.26 1.64 0.15
CA THR A 769 79.81 2.78 -0.67
C THR A 769 78.73 2.32 -1.67
N ALA A 770 77.47 2.75 -1.44
CA ALA A 770 76.24 2.57 -2.26
C ALA A 770 75.33 1.35 -1.99
N GLU A 771 74.88 1.15 -0.75
CA GLU A 771 73.82 0.17 -0.40
C GLU A 771 72.80 0.78 0.57
N ALA A 772 71.51 0.46 0.39
CA ALA A 772 70.45 0.93 1.28
C ALA A 772 70.64 0.39 2.71
N ARG A 773 70.33 1.20 3.73
CA ARG A 773 70.50 0.82 5.14
C ARG A 773 69.59 1.57 6.09
N PHE A 774 69.28 0.94 7.21
CA PHE A 774 68.73 1.61 8.37
C PHE A 774 69.85 2.11 9.29
N ILE A 775 69.71 3.32 9.83
CA ILE A 775 70.67 3.95 10.73
C ILE A 775 69.93 4.44 11.98
N PHE A 776 70.33 3.93 13.15
CA PHE A 776 69.86 4.46 14.43
C PHE A 776 70.92 5.34 15.07
N GLU A 777 70.58 6.58 15.42
CA GLU A 777 71.44 7.53 16.14
C GLU A 777 71.12 7.50 17.64
N THR A 778 71.99 6.87 18.45
CA THR A 778 71.71 6.65 19.89
C THR A 778 71.59 7.94 20.69
N ASP A 779 72.44 8.93 20.41
CA ASP A 779 72.48 10.19 21.18
C ASP A 779 71.27 11.09 20.92
N ALA A 780 70.58 10.88 19.79
CA ALA A 780 69.43 11.68 19.38
C ALA A 780 68.11 10.90 19.42
N GLY A 781 68.15 9.57 19.60
CA GLY A 781 66.97 8.71 19.52
C GLY A 781 66.28 8.75 18.16
N ARG A 782 67.04 8.77 17.05
CA ARG A 782 66.48 8.94 15.69
C ARG A 782 66.80 7.74 14.80
N LEU A 783 65.78 7.19 14.16
CA LEU A 783 65.87 6.12 13.18
C LEU A 783 65.72 6.68 11.76
N TYR A 784 66.65 6.38 10.87
CA TYR A 784 66.66 6.83 9.49
C TYR A 784 66.72 5.66 8.51
N PHE A 785 66.10 5.82 7.35
CA PHE A 785 66.30 4.98 6.17
C PHE A 785 67.12 5.73 5.12
N ASP A 786 68.32 5.24 4.83
CA ASP A 786 69.24 5.77 3.82
C ASP A 786 69.15 4.88 2.58
N ALA A 787 68.26 5.24 1.64
CA ALA A 787 67.95 4.42 0.47
C ALA A 787 69.10 4.33 -0.56
N ASP A 788 69.99 5.33 -0.64
CA ASP A 788 71.08 5.37 -1.64
C ASP A 788 72.46 4.99 -1.07
N GLY A 789 72.56 4.86 0.26
CA GLY A 789 73.74 4.38 0.96
C GLY A 789 74.93 5.34 0.93
N ARG A 790 74.76 6.56 0.41
CA ARG A 790 75.86 7.52 0.20
C ARG A 790 76.19 8.38 1.42
N GLY A 791 75.37 8.31 2.47
CA GLY A 791 75.65 8.93 3.78
C GLY A 791 75.66 10.45 3.72
N GLY A 792 74.57 11.07 4.17
CA GLY A 792 74.36 12.52 4.23
C GLY A 792 72.90 12.85 4.53
N GLU A 793 72.53 14.12 4.60
CA GLU A 793 71.19 14.67 4.95
C GLU A 793 70.00 14.21 4.05
N ALA A 794 70.16 13.14 3.26
CA ALA A 794 69.18 12.57 2.35
C ALA A 794 68.45 11.32 2.90
N GLY A 795 68.78 10.85 4.12
CA GLY A 795 68.05 9.76 4.76
C GLY A 795 66.66 10.21 5.24
N VAL A 796 65.63 9.42 4.96
CA VAL A 796 64.26 9.68 5.41
C VAL A 796 64.18 9.33 6.89
N LEU A 797 63.73 10.27 7.73
CA LEU A 797 63.51 10.00 9.15
C LEU A 797 62.28 9.09 9.27
N VAL A 798 62.46 7.94 9.92
CA VAL A 798 61.40 6.94 10.13
C VAL A 798 60.73 7.15 11.48
N ALA A 799 61.53 7.29 12.54
CA ALA A 799 61.00 7.42 13.89
C ALA A 799 61.87 8.31 14.79
N ARG A 800 61.23 8.94 15.79
CA ARG A 800 61.88 9.62 16.93
C ARG A 800 61.47 8.98 18.24
N LEU A 801 62.44 8.59 19.05
CA LEU A 801 62.22 8.12 20.41
C LEU A 801 62.40 9.28 21.39
N SER A 802 61.40 9.52 22.23
CA SER A 802 61.40 10.59 23.22
C SER A 802 62.48 10.36 24.28
N GLY A 803 63.25 11.40 24.62
CA GLY A 803 64.28 11.34 25.66
C GLY A 803 65.57 10.57 25.30
N ALA A 804 65.69 10.05 24.08
CA ALA A 804 66.83 9.24 23.61
C ALA A 804 67.17 8.06 24.56
N PRO A 805 66.26 7.07 24.69
CA PRO A 805 66.43 5.94 25.58
C PRO A 805 67.59 5.04 25.12
N THR A 806 68.01 4.13 26.00
CA THR A 806 69.02 3.13 25.63
C THR A 806 68.38 2.08 24.73
N VAL A 807 68.85 2.02 23.48
CA VAL A 807 68.46 1.00 22.49
C VAL A 807 69.71 0.17 22.16
N LEU A 808 69.55 -1.15 22.07
CA LEU A 808 70.57 -2.10 21.63
C LEU A 808 70.32 -2.51 20.18
N ALA A 809 71.37 -3.01 19.53
CA ALA A 809 71.28 -3.44 18.13
C ALA A 809 70.27 -4.60 17.93
N GLY A 810 70.08 -5.43 18.97
CA GLY A 810 69.11 -6.52 18.99
C GLY A 810 67.66 -6.09 19.20
N ASP A 811 67.41 -4.83 19.55
CA ASP A 811 66.05 -4.32 19.81
C ASP A 811 65.41 -3.81 18.52
N ILE A 812 66.17 -3.62 17.44
CA ILE A 812 65.65 -3.22 16.13
C ILE A 812 65.75 -4.42 15.18
N TRP A 813 64.58 -4.91 14.74
CA TRP A 813 64.42 -6.07 13.89
C TRP A 813 63.93 -5.68 12.50
N LEU A 814 64.56 -6.26 11.48
CA LEU A 814 64.12 -6.21 10.10
C LEU A 814 63.43 -7.52 9.78
N GLU A 815 62.15 -7.48 9.39
CA GLU A 815 61.33 -8.65 9.06
C GLU A 815 60.98 -8.70 7.56
#